data_AF-A0A2P5HWL9-F1
#
_entry.id   AF-A0A2P5HWL9-F1
#
_cell.length_a   1.000
_cell.length_b   1.000
_cell.length_c   1.000
_cell.angle_alpha   90.00
_cell.angle_beta   90.00
_cell.angle_gamma   90.00
#
_symmetry.space_group_name_H-M   'P 1'
#
loop_
_entity.id
_entity.type
_entity.pdbx_description
1 polymer ?
#
loop_
_entity_poly.entity_id
_entity_poly.type
_entity_poly.pdbx_seq_one_letter_code
_entity_poly.pdbx_strand_id
1 'polypeptide(L)'
;MNMDTADWIVVIFFGFATYAAFSIIYNLYLHPLSLFPGPRLWQCSYIPRFLAAVRGDLDADIKAFHEHHGEVVRYSPNELSFTAPEAWKDIYGFRDHALVKDPSFYGLIHLSRDRSHSIFTADGAQHPRVRKALSYAFAERALRDQEPYVTKSVDLLMLKLRELAASRPGSSGGGSSGVVDLVEWYNFTTFDIIGELAIAQSFGCLRGGRYHEWVRGFWDVNKLGAYVRALAVSTYAAFPQLLRQLAPKSLKDARRRHLEYVGRSTERRLNEGELREKPDFISYVLAGGRDEEQQQHLTPGEVEANANFLLLAGTETTATALAGTTYYLLEKMSAAAYSVLEALEKRATNIVKASALNGGTFTLPLNVFISGASEMDRSLVPTLSFLIVHDDDHGQRTNILFDLGLRRNVEDYIVPVKKHIQFRQPMNTLPDVRQSLIDGGLNPSDIAHVIISHVHWDHTGTPSDYPQAQFWVGSGALNVLKDGLGSHMSHSHFESELFSDLNVKEFPKPPLDGENGDGWEKLGNFCVHDFKGDGSVWVVDAPGHLPGHVNLLARLAPKRWIYLVGDACHDRRLLTGEREIAEWKDSEGRFCCIHADKKAAVATLARIRDLQAAAEQSGFELEVILAHGMDWAKAHPEAFLPGTV
;
A
#
# COMPACT_ATOMS: atom_id res chain seq x y z
N MET A 1 -9.75 16.24 71.38
CA MET A 1 -10.78 15.70 70.48
C MET A 1 -10.21 14.44 69.84
N ASN A 2 -10.78 13.28 70.14
CA ASN A 2 -10.44 12.07 69.39
C ASN A 2 -11.20 12.15 68.07
N MET A 3 -10.48 12.25 66.96
CA MET A 3 -11.08 12.13 65.63
C MET A 3 -11.60 10.71 65.46
N ASP A 4 -12.85 10.58 65.02
CA ASP A 4 -13.41 9.27 64.69
C ASP A 4 -12.96 8.82 63.29
N THR A 5 -13.37 7.62 62.88
CA THR A 5 -13.02 7.08 61.55
C THR A 5 -13.57 7.91 60.39
N ALA A 6 -14.70 8.59 60.55
CA ALA A 6 -15.27 9.44 59.51
C ALA A 6 -14.45 10.73 59.35
N ASP A 7 -14.01 11.33 60.46
CA ASP A 7 -13.11 12.50 60.46
C ASP A 7 -11.80 12.19 59.73
N TRP A 8 -11.22 11.00 59.95
CA TRP A 8 -10.02 10.56 59.24
C TRP A 8 -10.24 10.39 57.73
N ILE A 9 -11.37 9.82 57.31
CA ILE A 9 -11.71 9.67 55.89
C ILE A 9 -11.82 11.05 55.22
N VAL A 10 -12.49 12.01 55.88
CA VAL A 10 -12.64 13.37 55.37
C VAL A 10 -11.28 14.06 55.24
N VAL A 11 -10.41 13.97 56.25
CA VAL A 11 -9.06 14.55 56.20
C VAL A 11 -8.22 13.93 55.08
N ILE A 12 -8.27 12.60 54.90
CA ILE A 12 -7.56 11.90 53.82
C ILE A 12 -8.09 12.36 52.45
N PHE A 13 -9.41 12.45 52.30
CA PHE A 13 -10.03 12.88 51.04
C PHE A 13 -9.64 14.32 50.68
N PHE A 14 -9.77 15.27 51.62
CA PHE A 14 -9.37 16.65 51.38
C PHE A 14 -7.87 16.78 51.13
N GLY A 15 -7.03 16.06 51.87
CA GLY A 15 -5.59 16.00 51.63
C GLY A 15 -5.26 15.52 50.21
N PHE A 16 -5.91 14.46 49.74
CA PHE A 16 -5.75 13.95 48.39
C PHE A 16 -6.24 14.95 47.33
N ALA A 17 -7.40 15.57 47.54
CA ALA A 17 -7.95 16.57 46.62
C ALA A 17 -7.04 17.80 46.50
N THR A 18 -6.51 18.30 47.62
CA THR A 18 -5.56 19.42 47.64
C THR A 18 -4.25 19.04 46.93
N TYR A 19 -3.70 17.86 47.22
CA TYR A 19 -2.51 17.37 46.53
C TYR A 19 -2.71 17.21 45.02
N ALA A 20 -3.85 16.67 44.60
CA ALA A 20 -4.20 16.53 43.19
C ALA A 20 -4.33 17.90 42.50
N ALA A 21 -5.05 18.85 43.12
CA ALA A 21 -5.20 20.21 42.58
C ALA A 21 -3.84 20.92 42.46
N PHE A 22 -3.00 20.84 43.50
CA PHE A 22 -1.64 21.39 43.46
C PHE A 22 -0.80 20.73 42.35
N SER A 23 -0.86 19.41 42.23
CA SER A 23 -0.09 18.67 41.21
C SER A 23 -0.53 19.04 39.78
N ILE A 24 -1.83 19.23 39.54
CA ILE A 24 -2.35 19.68 38.24
C ILE A 24 -1.81 21.07 37.90
N ILE A 25 -1.92 22.03 38.84
CA ILE A 25 -1.43 23.40 38.64
C ILE A 25 0.08 23.40 38.41
N TYR A 26 0.82 22.66 39.23
CA TYR A 26 2.27 22.55 39.09
C TYR A 26 2.64 21.95 37.72
N ASN A 27 2.05 20.82 37.34
CA ASN A 27 2.37 20.13 36.09
C ASN A 27 2.07 20.97 34.84
N LEU A 28 0.98 21.75 34.86
CA LEU A 28 0.59 22.58 33.72
C LEU A 28 1.39 23.87 33.60
N TYR A 29 1.73 24.52 34.72
CA TYR A 29 2.26 25.89 34.68
C TYR A 29 3.67 26.04 35.22
N LEU A 30 4.06 25.25 36.22
CA LEU A 30 5.31 25.44 36.97
C LEU A 30 6.37 24.36 36.68
N HIS A 31 5.96 23.23 36.12
CA HIS A 31 6.86 22.12 35.79
C HIS A 31 7.87 22.56 34.72
N PRO A 32 9.14 22.15 34.78
CA PRO A 32 10.15 22.53 33.77
C PRO A 32 9.76 22.20 32.33
N LEU A 33 8.93 21.18 32.14
CA LEU A 33 8.41 20.78 30.82
C LEU A 33 7.08 21.48 30.42
N SER A 34 6.59 22.47 31.19
CA SER A 34 5.34 23.20 30.86
C SER A 34 5.44 24.01 29.57
N LEU A 35 6.66 24.31 29.14
CA LEU A 35 6.96 25.03 27.90
C LEU A 35 6.67 24.20 26.64
N PHE A 36 6.59 22.87 26.75
CA PHE A 36 6.38 21.99 25.60
C PHE A 36 4.89 21.73 25.34
N PRO A 37 4.44 21.75 24.07
CA PRO A 37 3.04 21.58 23.72
C PRO A 37 2.56 20.14 23.93
N GLY A 38 1.26 19.95 24.04
CA GLY A 38 0.64 18.63 24.22
C GLY A 38 -0.77 18.72 24.83
N PRO A 39 -1.48 17.59 24.91
CA PRO A 39 -2.83 17.57 25.46
C PRO A 39 -2.84 17.86 26.97
N ARG A 40 -3.61 18.87 27.41
CA ARG A 40 -3.61 19.31 28.81
C ARG A 40 -3.88 18.20 29.83
N LEU A 41 -4.81 17.30 29.53
CA LEU A 41 -5.13 16.16 30.42
C LEU A 41 -3.95 15.20 30.61
N TRP A 42 -3.13 15.04 29.59
CA TRP A 42 -1.95 14.17 29.61
C TRP A 42 -0.75 14.88 30.23
N GLN A 43 -0.64 16.20 30.06
CA GLN A 43 0.39 17.01 30.70
C GLN A 43 0.21 17.08 32.22
N CYS A 44 -1.04 17.07 32.72
CA CYS A 44 -1.31 17.19 34.15
C CYS A 44 -1.42 15.86 34.89
N SER A 45 -1.66 14.74 34.19
CA SER A 45 -1.94 13.43 34.79
C SER A 45 -1.36 12.28 33.97
N TYR A 46 -0.93 11.23 34.67
CA TYR A 46 -0.51 9.96 34.06
C TYR A 46 -1.67 9.03 33.71
N ILE A 47 -2.89 9.32 34.16
CA ILE A 47 -4.06 8.44 33.96
C ILE A 47 -4.35 8.22 32.47
N PRO A 48 -4.43 9.26 31.62
CA PRO A 48 -4.69 9.05 30.19
C PRO A 48 -3.63 8.18 29.52
N ARG A 49 -2.34 8.43 29.83
CA ARG A 49 -1.21 7.63 29.37
C ARG A 49 -1.34 6.16 29.78
N PHE A 50 -1.66 5.89 31.04
CA PHE A 50 -1.87 4.53 31.53
C PHE A 50 -3.01 3.84 30.77
N LEU A 51 -4.15 4.52 30.61
CA LEU A 51 -5.32 3.98 29.92
C LEU A 51 -5.01 3.68 28.45
N ALA A 52 -4.32 4.58 27.75
CA ALA A 52 -3.91 4.37 26.36
C ALA A 52 -2.94 3.18 26.23
N ALA A 53 -1.96 3.07 27.13
CA ALA A 53 -1.04 1.94 27.17
C ALA A 53 -1.75 0.59 27.44
N VAL A 54 -2.80 0.59 28.27
CA VAL A 54 -3.59 -0.60 28.57
C VAL A 54 -4.52 -0.98 27.42
N ARG A 55 -5.07 0.00 26.69
CA ARG A 55 -5.90 -0.21 25.50
C ARG A 55 -5.09 -0.66 24.28
N GLY A 56 -3.81 -0.28 24.23
CA GLY A 56 -2.93 -0.55 23.09
C GLY A 56 -2.93 0.56 22.04
N ASP A 57 -3.38 1.77 22.40
CA ASP A 57 -3.54 2.90 21.48
C ASP A 57 -2.47 4.00 21.68
N LEU A 58 -1.48 3.78 22.56
CA LEU A 58 -0.54 4.81 23.00
C LEU A 58 0.25 5.43 21.84
N ASP A 59 0.74 4.62 20.91
CA ASP A 59 1.48 5.07 19.74
C ASP A 59 0.59 5.83 18.74
N ALA A 60 -0.67 5.41 18.56
CA ALA A 60 -1.65 6.12 17.74
C ALA A 60 -2.00 7.49 18.34
N ASP A 61 -2.21 7.56 19.66
CA ASP A 61 -2.44 8.81 20.39
C ASP A 61 -1.23 9.75 20.27
N ILE A 62 0.00 9.25 20.48
CA ILE A 62 1.23 10.04 20.34
C ILE A 62 1.38 10.57 18.90
N LYS A 63 1.11 9.74 17.89
CA LYS A 63 1.11 10.18 16.48
C LYS A 63 0.13 11.33 16.26
N ALA A 64 -1.12 11.19 16.73
CA ALA A 64 -2.13 12.25 16.61
C ALA A 64 -1.69 13.54 17.33
N PHE A 65 -0.99 13.43 18.48
CA PHE A 65 -0.44 14.60 19.16
C PHE A 65 0.65 15.27 18.33
N HIS A 66 1.55 14.51 17.69
CA HIS A 66 2.58 15.08 16.82
C HIS A 66 1.98 15.77 15.59
N GLU A 67 0.92 15.21 14.99
CA GLU A 67 0.20 15.83 13.88
C GLU A 67 -0.41 17.19 14.26
N HIS A 68 -0.80 17.38 15.53
CA HIS A 68 -1.42 18.61 16.00
C HIS A 68 -0.45 19.62 16.65
N HIS A 69 0.55 19.12 17.37
CA HIS A 69 1.42 19.93 18.24
C HIS A 69 2.86 20.06 17.73
N GLY A 70 3.23 19.37 16.64
CA GLY A 70 4.53 19.47 16.00
C GLY A 70 5.54 18.42 16.50
N GLU A 71 6.82 18.71 16.32
CA GLU A 71 7.88 17.70 16.43
C GLU A 71 8.25 17.27 17.85
N VAL A 72 7.89 18.08 18.86
CA VAL A 72 8.18 17.80 20.26
C VAL A 72 6.90 17.92 21.07
N VAL A 73 6.47 16.82 21.69
CA VAL A 73 5.19 16.74 22.38
C VAL A 73 5.38 16.22 23.80
N ARG A 74 4.83 16.95 24.77
CA ARG A 74 4.66 16.47 26.13
C ARG A 74 3.38 15.66 26.26
N TYR A 75 3.53 14.34 26.36
CA TYR A 75 2.43 13.38 26.40
C TYR A 75 2.28 12.71 27.77
N SER A 76 2.91 13.27 28.80
CA SER A 76 2.87 12.81 30.20
C SER A 76 3.48 13.93 31.05
N PRO A 77 3.26 14.00 32.39
CA PRO A 77 3.88 15.04 33.19
C PRO A 77 5.41 15.12 33.03
N ASN A 78 6.12 14.00 32.88
CA ASN A 78 7.59 13.99 32.81
C ASN A 78 8.16 13.44 31.50
N GLU A 79 7.36 13.29 30.44
CA GLU A 79 7.83 12.62 29.22
C GLU A 79 7.55 13.47 28.00
N LEU A 80 8.59 13.53 27.15
CA LEU A 80 8.55 14.15 25.83
C LEU A 80 8.68 13.05 24.77
N SER A 81 7.95 13.24 23.68
CA SER A 81 8.08 12.45 22.45
C SER A 81 8.64 13.37 21.36
N PHE A 82 9.45 12.81 20.47
CA PHE A 82 10.19 13.54 19.44
C PHE A 82 10.03 12.87 18.08
N THR A 83 9.76 13.67 17.04
CA THR A 83 9.80 13.22 15.63
C THR A 83 10.87 13.94 14.81
N ALA A 84 11.59 14.91 15.40
CA ALA A 84 12.69 15.61 14.75
C ALA A 84 13.87 14.66 14.44
N PRO A 85 14.43 14.64 13.22
CA PRO A 85 15.52 13.74 12.84
C PRO A 85 16.78 13.84 13.72
N GLU A 86 17.06 15.04 14.25
CA GLU A 86 18.21 15.31 15.11
C GLU A 86 18.11 14.58 16.46
N ALA A 87 16.88 14.42 16.97
CA ALA A 87 16.63 13.78 18.26
C ALA A 87 17.14 12.34 18.30
N TRP A 88 17.17 11.63 17.17
CA TRP A 88 17.75 10.29 17.10
C TRP A 88 19.21 10.28 17.56
N LYS A 89 20.02 11.24 17.10
CA LYS A 89 21.44 11.34 17.44
C LYS A 89 21.64 11.78 18.89
N ASP A 90 20.79 12.68 19.39
CA ASP A 90 20.93 13.19 20.76
C ASP A 90 20.44 12.18 21.81
N ILE A 91 19.43 11.37 21.50
CA ILE A 91 18.91 10.33 22.40
C ILE A 91 19.73 9.03 22.31
N TYR A 92 20.04 8.56 21.10
CA TYR A 92 20.63 7.23 20.86
C TYR A 92 22.09 7.25 20.36
N GLY A 93 22.69 8.42 20.13
CA GLY A 93 24.04 8.53 19.58
C GLY A 93 25.17 8.18 20.54
N PHE A 94 26.35 7.89 20.00
CA PHE A 94 27.57 7.60 20.77
C PHE A 94 28.23 8.89 21.27
N ARG A 95 27.81 9.38 22.44
CA ARG A 95 28.43 10.53 23.14
C ARG A 95 28.51 10.26 24.64
N ASP A 96 29.39 10.98 25.35
CA ASP A 96 29.49 10.98 26.83
C ASP A 96 28.21 11.47 27.55
N HIS A 97 27.17 11.85 26.79
CA HIS A 97 25.89 12.36 27.27
C HIS A 97 24.68 11.61 26.73
N ALA A 98 24.84 10.35 26.26
CA ALA A 98 23.71 9.52 25.86
C ALA A 98 22.72 9.36 27.03
N LEU A 99 21.42 9.40 26.75
CA LEU A 99 20.40 9.21 27.77
C LEU A 99 20.41 7.77 28.29
N VAL A 100 20.36 7.64 29.61
CA VAL A 100 20.26 6.35 30.29
C VAL A 100 18.85 5.77 30.16
N LYS A 101 18.75 4.45 30.22
CA LYS A 101 17.46 3.75 30.22
C LYS A 101 16.71 4.05 31.50
N ASP A 102 15.43 4.43 31.39
CA ASP A 102 14.59 4.75 32.57
C ASP A 102 14.44 3.52 33.49
N PRO A 103 14.94 3.59 34.74
CA PRO A 103 14.83 2.50 35.70
C PRO A 103 13.38 2.11 36.03
N SER A 104 12.44 3.06 35.90
CA SER A 104 11.00 2.83 36.15
C SER A 104 10.39 1.86 35.16
N PHE A 105 10.92 1.83 33.93
CA PHE A 105 10.52 0.88 32.89
C PHE A 105 11.43 -0.35 32.86
N TYR A 106 12.74 -0.14 32.68
CA TYR A 106 13.70 -1.23 32.43
C TYR A 106 14.05 -2.01 33.71
N GLY A 107 14.07 -1.37 34.87
CA GLY A 107 14.38 -2.01 36.16
C GLY A 107 13.33 -3.03 36.61
N LEU A 108 12.14 -3.02 35.99
CA LEU A 108 11.08 -3.98 36.28
C LEU A 108 11.14 -5.24 35.41
N ILE A 109 12.05 -5.28 34.45
CA ILE A 109 12.21 -6.35 33.48
C ILE A 109 13.28 -7.31 34.00
N HIS A 110 12.85 -8.50 34.45
CA HIS A 110 13.75 -9.56 34.90
C HIS A 110 13.56 -10.76 33.98
N LEU A 111 14.58 -11.04 33.18
CA LEU A 111 14.57 -12.06 32.13
C LEU A 111 15.34 -13.33 32.49
N SER A 112 16.01 -13.34 33.64
CA SER A 112 16.63 -14.53 34.22
C SER A 112 16.18 -14.75 35.67
N ARG A 113 16.41 -15.96 36.18
CA ARG A 113 16.15 -16.34 37.58
C ARG A 113 16.97 -15.52 38.58
N ASP A 114 18.22 -15.21 38.25
CA ASP A 114 19.14 -14.42 39.08
C ASP A 114 19.02 -12.90 38.88
N ARG A 115 18.14 -12.46 37.96
CA ARG A 115 17.93 -11.05 37.58
C ARG A 115 19.13 -10.38 36.91
N SER A 116 20.01 -11.16 36.29
CA SER A 116 21.03 -10.69 35.37
C SER A 116 20.45 -9.85 34.22
N HIS A 117 21.28 -8.93 33.71
CA HIS A 117 20.91 -8.05 32.62
C HIS A 117 21.08 -8.73 31.25
N SER A 118 20.09 -8.54 30.38
CA SER A 118 20.16 -8.84 28.95
C SER A 118 20.64 -7.61 28.17
N ILE A 119 20.93 -7.75 26.88
CA ILE A 119 21.22 -6.64 25.97
C ILE A 119 20.11 -5.57 25.99
N PHE A 120 18.87 -5.99 26.21
CA PHE A 120 17.72 -5.08 26.28
C PHE A 120 17.69 -4.26 27.58
N THR A 121 18.16 -4.82 28.69
CA THR A 121 18.06 -4.21 30.02
C THR A 121 19.39 -3.66 30.54
N ALA A 122 20.51 -4.07 29.96
CA ALA A 122 21.84 -3.55 30.25
C ALA A 122 21.94 -2.09 29.80
N ASP A 123 22.68 -1.29 30.56
CA ASP A 123 22.89 0.13 30.30
C ASP A 123 24.35 0.54 30.62
N GLY A 124 24.75 1.74 30.21
CA GLY A 124 26.08 2.29 30.45
C GLY A 124 27.20 1.32 30.04
N ALA A 125 28.16 1.09 30.93
CA ALA A 125 29.33 0.24 30.64
C ALA A 125 29.01 -1.26 30.45
N GLN A 126 27.86 -1.75 30.92
CA GLN A 126 27.48 -3.17 30.76
C GLN A 126 27.01 -3.47 29.33
N HIS A 127 26.31 -2.52 28.69
CA HIS A 127 25.69 -2.75 27.39
C HIS A 127 26.71 -3.04 26.28
N PRO A 128 27.83 -2.29 26.11
CA PRO A 128 28.86 -2.61 25.13
C PRO A 128 29.45 -4.01 25.28
N ARG A 129 29.70 -4.47 26.52
CA ARG A 129 30.21 -5.82 26.79
C ARG A 129 29.21 -6.89 26.32
N VAL A 130 27.95 -6.77 26.74
CA VAL A 130 26.90 -7.73 26.35
C VAL A 130 26.67 -7.71 24.84
N ARG A 131 26.64 -6.52 24.23
CA ARG A 131 26.49 -6.34 22.78
C ARG A 131 27.62 -7.04 22.02
N LYS A 132 28.86 -6.86 22.47
CA LYS A 132 30.03 -7.47 21.84
C LYS A 132 29.96 -8.99 21.92
N ALA A 133 29.66 -9.54 23.10
CA ALA A 133 29.52 -11.00 23.27
C ALA A 133 28.41 -11.60 22.38
N LEU A 134 27.29 -10.89 22.19
CA LEU A 134 26.24 -11.35 21.27
C LEU A 134 26.61 -11.17 19.79
N SER A 135 27.45 -10.18 19.45
CA SER A 135 27.74 -9.85 18.05
C SER A 135 28.32 -11.01 17.24
N TYR A 136 29.02 -11.95 17.88
CA TYR A 136 29.51 -13.18 17.23
C TYR A 136 28.39 -14.04 16.65
N ALA A 137 27.23 -14.09 17.31
CA ALA A 137 26.05 -14.83 16.84
C ALA A 137 25.33 -14.15 15.67
N PHE A 138 25.66 -12.89 15.38
CA PHE A 138 25.09 -12.08 14.30
C PHE A 138 26.12 -11.67 13.25
N ALA A 139 27.33 -12.26 13.29
CA ALA A 139 28.36 -12.07 12.28
C ALA A 139 27.96 -12.76 10.96
N GLU A 140 28.49 -12.30 9.84
CA GLU A 140 28.14 -12.82 8.50
C GLU A 140 28.25 -14.35 8.41
N ARG A 141 29.35 -14.93 8.93
CA ARG A 141 29.54 -16.38 8.96
C ARG A 141 28.44 -17.08 9.77
N ALA A 142 28.12 -16.55 10.95
CA ALA A 142 27.07 -17.12 11.80
C ALA A 142 25.71 -17.06 11.12
N LEU A 143 25.38 -15.97 10.42
CA LEU A 143 24.13 -15.85 9.66
C LEU A 143 24.04 -16.90 8.54
N ARG A 144 25.13 -17.18 7.81
CA ARG A 144 25.16 -18.25 6.79
C ARG A 144 24.95 -19.62 7.40
N ASP A 145 25.59 -19.91 8.53
CA ASP A 145 25.43 -21.17 9.25
C ASP A 145 24.00 -21.33 9.83
N GLN A 146 23.27 -20.23 10.01
CA GLN A 146 21.88 -20.21 10.50
C GLN A 146 20.82 -20.35 9.40
N GLU A 147 21.16 -20.06 8.13
CA GLU A 147 20.26 -20.16 6.98
C GLU A 147 19.46 -21.49 6.94
N PRO A 148 20.07 -22.66 7.18
CA PRO A 148 19.34 -23.93 7.11
C PRO A 148 18.16 -24.06 8.08
N TYR A 149 18.19 -23.37 9.24
CA TYR A 149 17.08 -23.35 10.19
C TYR A 149 15.88 -22.57 9.63
N VAL A 150 16.17 -21.45 8.96
CA VAL A 150 15.17 -20.60 8.33
C VAL A 150 14.57 -21.31 7.12
N THR A 151 15.40 -21.82 6.21
CA THR A 151 14.96 -22.50 4.98
C THR A 151 14.06 -23.69 5.29
N LYS A 152 14.47 -24.56 6.23
CA LYS A 152 13.65 -25.70 6.70
C LYS A 152 12.27 -25.26 7.19
N SER A 153 12.20 -24.14 7.91
CA SER A 153 10.96 -23.61 8.46
C SER A 153 10.09 -22.97 7.38
N VAL A 154 10.68 -22.25 6.42
CA VAL A 154 9.98 -21.70 5.26
C VAL A 154 9.39 -22.81 4.39
N ASP A 155 10.17 -23.86 4.10
CA ASP A 155 9.69 -25.02 3.33
C ASP A 155 8.50 -25.70 4.01
N LEU A 156 8.57 -25.88 5.33
CA LEU A 156 7.49 -26.46 6.11
C LEU A 156 6.25 -25.54 6.16
N LEU A 157 6.44 -24.22 6.28
CA LEU A 157 5.36 -23.25 6.22
C LEU A 157 4.64 -23.33 4.87
N MET A 158 5.39 -23.33 3.76
CA MET A 158 4.81 -23.43 2.42
C MET A 158 4.08 -24.75 2.21
N LEU A 159 4.64 -25.86 2.69
CA LEU A 159 3.96 -27.15 2.67
C LEU A 159 2.61 -27.09 3.41
N LYS A 160 2.60 -26.53 4.62
CA LYS A 160 1.39 -26.44 5.45
C LYS A 160 0.33 -25.50 4.85
N LEU A 161 0.75 -24.36 4.31
CA LEU A 161 -0.17 -23.46 3.61
C LEU A 161 -0.79 -24.11 2.37
N ARG A 162 -0.02 -24.92 1.62
CA ARG A 162 -0.55 -25.71 0.49
C ARG A 162 -1.55 -26.77 0.94
N GLU A 163 -1.27 -27.48 2.04
CA GLU A 163 -2.21 -28.45 2.63
C GLU A 163 -3.53 -27.78 3.02
N LEU A 164 -3.47 -26.62 3.70
CA LEU A 164 -4.65 -25.85 4.07
C LEU A 164 -5.43 -25.33 2.86
N ALA A 165 -4.74 -24.83 1.83
CA ALA A 165 -5.36 -24.35 0.60
C ALA A 165 -6.04 -25.48 -0.19
N ALA A 166 -5.50 -26.71 -0.14
CA ALA A 166 -6.07 -27.88 -0.81
C ALA A 166 -7.24 -28.53 -0.03
N SER A 167 -7.45 -28.15 1.22
CA SER A 167 -8.48 -28.71 2.09
C SER A 167 -9.88 -28.23 1.66
N ARG A 168 -10.81 -29.15 1.36
CA ARG A 168 -12.19 -28.83 0.95
C ARG A 168 -13.04 -28.27 2.11
N PRO A 169 -14.09 -27.48 1.83
CA PRO A 169 -15.04 -27.03 2.83
C PRO A 169 -15.67 -28.22 3.57
N GLY A 170 -15.57 -28.27 4.92
CA GLY A 170 -16.48 -29.07 5.75
C GLY A 170 -15.88 -30.11 6.71
N SER A 171 -14.56 -30.35 6.74
CA SER A 171 -13.96 -31.27 7.73
C SER A 171 -13.44 -30.52 8.96
N SER A 172 -14.26 -30.51 10.01
CA SER A 172 -13.98 -30.23 11.43
C SER A 172 -13.49 -28.81 11.81
N GLY A 173 -14.43 -27.99 12.30
CA GLY A 173 -14.15 -26.92 13.26
C GLY A 173 -14.39 -25.47 12.81
N GLY A 174 -15.65 -25.09 12.57
CA GLY A 174 -16.17 -23.74 12.87
C GLY A 174 -15.63 -22.49 12.16
N GLY A 175 -14.69 -22.57 11.21
CA GLY A 175 -14.18 -21.43 10.43
C GLY A 175 -14.43 -21.60 8.93
N SER A 176 -14.69 -20.50 8.22
CA SER A 176 -14.92 -20.49 6.77
C SER A 176 -13.77 -21.17 6.01
N SER A 177 -14.12 -22.24 5.30
CA SER A 177 -13.31 -22.96 4.31
C SER A 177 -12.31 -22.07 3.55
N GLY A 178 -11.01 -22.39 3.64
CA GLY A 178 -9.94 -21.79 2.83
C GLY A 178 -9.33 -20.48 3.36
N VAL A 179 -9.86 -19.91 4.44
CA VAL A 179 -9.28 -18.71 5.07
C VAL A 179 -8.24 -19.13 6.10
N VAL A 180 -7.02 -18.60 5.96
CA VAL A 180 -5.88 -18.91 6.83
C VAL A 180 -5.46 -17.63 7.56
N ASP A 181 -5.37 -17.70 8.90
CA ASP A 181 -4.79 -16.63 9.70
C ASP A 181 -3.26 -16.65 9.59
N LEU A 182 -2.71 -15.86 8.67
CA LEU A 182 -1.27 -15.78 8.46
C LEU A 182 -0.51 -15.21 9.67
N VAL A 183 -1.16 -14.44 10.54
CA VAL A 183 -0.51 -13.95 11.78
C VAL A 183 -0.14 -15.13 12.67
N GLU A 184 -1.06 -16.10 12.85
CA GLU A 184 -0.77 -17.31 13.61
C GLU A 184 0.33 -18.16 12.96
N TRP A 185 0.27 -18.38 11.64
CA TRP A 185 1.24 -19.21 10.94
C TRP A 185 2.65 -18.60 10.93
N TYR A 186 2.78 -17.28 10.81
CA TYR A 186 4.06 -16.61 10.98
C TYR A 186 4.56 -16.66 12.42
N ASN A 187 3.67 -16.56 13.41
CA ASN A 187 4.06 -16.77 14.81
C ASN A 187 4.54 -18.21 15.07
N PHE A 188 3.86 -19.23 14.55
CA PHE A 188 4.31 -20.63 14.67
C PHE A 188 5.71 -20.83 14.07
N THR A 189 5.94 -20.25 12.90
CA THR A 189 7.22 -20.33 12.17
C THR A 189 8.33 -19.65 12.96
N THR A 190 8.11 -18.40 13.37
CA THR A 190 9.13 -17.59 14.06
C THR A 190 9.47 -18.17 15.43
N PHE A 191 8.50 -18.71 16.19
CA PHE A 191 8.77 -19.43 17.44
C PHE A 191 9.65 -20.65 17.27
N ASP A 192 9.40 -21.46 16.24
CA ASP A 192 10.22 -22.67 16.00
C ASP A 192 11.65 -22.29 15.59
N ILE A 193 11.82 -21.29 14.71
CA ILE A 193 13.14 -20.78 14.30
C ILE A 193 13.93 -20.25 15.49
N ILE A 194 13.34 -19.32 16.25
CA ILE A 194 14.07 -18.67 17.35
C ILE A 194 14.26 -19.61 18.54
N GLY A 195 13.39 -20.61 18.72
CA GLY A 195 13.62 -21.70 19.67
C GLY A 195 14.86 -22.52 19.33
N GLU A 196 15.00 -22.91 18.06
CA GLU A 196 16.20 -23.62 17.57
C GLU A 196 17.46 -22.76 17.71
N LEU A 197 17.38 -21.45 17.46
CA LEU A 197 18.54 -20.54 17.53
C LEU A 197 18.91 -20.05 18.94
N ALA A 198 17.95 -19.79 19.82
CA ALA A 198 18.20 -19.18 21.13
C ALA A 198 18.44 -20.20 22.24
N ILE A 199 17.78 -21.37 22.18
CA ILE A 199 17.84 -22.40 23.24
C ILE A 199 18.00 -23.82 22.69
N ALA A 200 18.35 -23.97 21.40
CA ALA A 200 18.54 -25.25 20.73
C ALA A 200 17.32 -26.19 20.84
N GLN A 201 16.11 -25.63 20.73
CA GLN A 201 14.87 -26.40 20.87
C GLN A 201 13.76 -25.88 19.95
N SER A 202 13.27 -26.74 19.05
CA SER A 202 12.01 -26.50 18.34
C SER A 202 10.82 -26.78 19.25
N PHE A 203 9.77 -25.95 19.18
CA PHE A 203 8.53 -26.15 19.93
C PHE A 203 7.53 -27.02 19.16
N GLY A 204 7.77 -27.24 17.86
CA GLY A 204 6.89 -27.97 16.95
C GLY A 204 5.59 -27.24 16.64
N CYS A 205 5.55 -25.92 16.86
CA CYS A 205 4.37 -25.10 16.63
C CYS A 205 3.94 -25.14 15.16
N LEU A 206 4.92 -25.00 14.25
CA LEU A 206 4.67 -24.95 12.81
C LEU A 206 4.24 -26.32 12.27
N ARG A 207 4.91 -27.39 12.70
CA ARG A 207 4.54 -28.76 12.32
C ARG A 207 3.12 -29.11 12.79
N GLY A 208 2.78 -28.72 14.02
CA GLY A 208 1.51 -29.03 14.66
C GLY A 208 0.35 -28.11 14.27
N GLY A 209 0.62 -26.97 13.63
CA GLY A 209 -0.39 -25.93 13.37
C GLY A 209 -1.06 -25.39 14.63
N ARG A 210 -0.34 -25.42 15.77
CA ARG A 210 -0.86 -25.01 17.08
C ARG A 210 0.26 -24.59 18.01
N TYR A 211 0.00 -23.64 18.89
CA TYR A 211 0.96 -23.27 19.93
C TYR A 211 1.29 -24.44 20.85
N HIS A 212 2.58 -24.62 21.12
CA HIS A 212 3.07 -25.44 22.22
C HIS A 212 2.54 -24.89 23.57
N GLU A 213 2.30 -25.77 24.55
CA GLU A 213 1.64 -25.40 25.82
C GLU A 213 2.37 -24.26 26.54
N TRP A 214 3.70 -24.32 26.60
CA TRP A 214 4.53 -23.25 27.16
C TRP A 214 4.42 -21.93 26.35
N VAL A 215 4.39 -22.00 25.02
CA VAL A 215 4.29 -20.82 24.14
C VAL A 215 2.94 -20.11 24.34
N ARG A 216 1.86 -20.86 24.58
CA ARG A 216 0.56 -20.24 24.89
C ARG A 216 0.62 -19.37 26.15
N GLY A 217 1.30 -19.83 27.21
CA GLY A 217 1.48 -19.07 28.45
C GLY A 217 2.51 -17.94 28.35
N PHE A 218 3.37 -17.95 27.34
CA PHE A 218 4.39 -16.92 27.10
C PHE A 218 3.75 -15.54 26.92
N TRP A 219 2.67 -15.44 26.13
CA TRP A 219 2.02 -14.16 25.86
C TRP A 219 1.31 -13.58 27.08
N ASP A 220 0.67 -14.41 27.89
CA ASP A 220 -0.02 -13.96 29.11
C ASP A 220 0.96 -13.32 30.11
N VAL A 221 2.16 -13.91 30.26
CA VAL A 221 3.21 -13.37 31.11
C VAL A 221 3.73 -12.04 30.58
N ASN A 222 3.91 -11.90 29.27
CA ASN A 222 4.40 -10.68 28.65
C ASN A 222 3.37 -9.53 28.68
N LYS A 223 2.09 -9.83 28.45
CA LYS A 223 0.97 -8.87 28.58
C LYS A 223 0.86 -8.32 30.01
N LEU A 224 0.92 -9.18 31.03
CA LEU A 224 0.97 -8.73 32.42
C LEU A 224 2.19 -7.83 32.67
N GLY A 225 3.35 -8.21 32.13
CA GLY A 225 4.55 -7.39 32.19
C GLY A 225 4.32 -5.98 31.63
N ALA A 226 3.62 -5.87 30.49
CA ALA A 226 3.26 -4.58 29.89
C ALA A 226 2.37 -3.75 30.80
N TYR A 227 1.33 -4.34 31.40
CA TYR A 227 0.45 -3.63 32.35
C TYR A 227 1.18 -3.15 33.61
N VAL A 228 2.06 -3.99 34.18
CA VAL A 228 2.86 -3.62 35.35
C VAL A 228 3.81 -2.46 35.01
N ARG A 229 4.43 -2.47 33.82
CA ARG A 229 5.28 -1.36 33.35
C ARG A 229 4.48 -0.09 33.11
N ALA A 230 3.32 -0.19 32.45
CA ALA A 230 2.43 0.95 32.21
C ALA A 230 2.03 1.62 33.54
N LEU A 231 1.68 0.84 34.57
CA LEU A 231 1.37 1.41 35.88
C LEU A 231 2.61 2.02 36.55
N ALA A 232 3.76 1.36 36.45
CA ALA A 232 4.96 1.81 37.14
C ALA A 232 5.48 3.15 36.65
N VAL A 233 5.45 3.37 35.33
CA VAL A 233 5.75 4.67 34.74
C VAL A 233 4.71 5.72 35.17
N SER A 234 3.49 5.30 35.49
CA SER A 234 2.37 6.19 35.82
C SER A 234 2.19 6.54 37.31
N THR A 235 2.92 5.88 38.22
CA THR A 235 2.67 5.99 39.68
C THR A 235 3.89 6.32 40.53
N TYR A 236 5.02 6.70 39.91
CA TYR A 236 6.29 7.02 40.59
C TYR A 236 6.68 5.97 41.64
N ALA A 237 7.20 4.82 41.19
CA ALA A 237 7.96 3.83 41.98
C ALA A 237 7.35 3.19 43.25
N ALA A 238 6.30 3.73 43.89
CA ALA A 238 5.79 3.28 45.19
C ALA A 238 4.72 2.17 45.09
N PHE A 239 3.88 2.20 44.06
CA PHE A 239 2.80 1.23 43.83
C PHE A 239 3.11 -0.06 43.02
N PRO A 240 4.18 -0.14 42.20
CA PRO A 240 4.44 -1.34 41.38
C PRO A 240 4.67 -2.62 42.18
N GLN A 241 5.27 -2.49 43.36
CA GLN A 241 5.53 -3.63 44.25
C GLN A 241 4.24 -4.20 44.82
N LEU A 242 3.28 -3.33 45.14
CA LEU A 242 1.95 -3.73 45.62
C LEU A 242 1.17 -4.48 44.53
N LEU A 243 1.15 -4.00 43.28
CA LEU A 243 0.51 -4.74 42.18
C LEU A 243 1.16 -6.10 41.91
N ARG A 244 2.49 -6.20 41.98
CA ARG A 244 3.17 -7.50 41.89
C ARG A 244 2.73 -8.43 43.01
N GLN A 245 2.52 -7.92 44.22
CA GLN A 245 2.03 -8.69 45.35
C GLN A 245 0.53 -9.05 45.21
N LEU A 246 -0.28 -8.20 44.60
CA LEU A 246 -1.70 -8.43 44.34
C LEU A 246 -1.96 -9.27 43.08
N ALA A 247 -0.96 -9.47 42.22
CA ALA A 247 -1.10 -10.28 41.02
C ALA A 247 -1.60 -11.70 41.36
N PRO A 248 -2.55 -12.26 40.58
CA PRO A 248 -3.08 -13.61 40.76
C PRO A 248 -1.97 -14.65 40.91
N LYS A 249 -2.18 -15.62 41.83
CA LYS A 249 -1.22 -16.72 42.05
C LYS A 249 -0.90 -17.47 40.76
N SER A 250 -1.92 -17.73 39.92
CA SER A 250 -1.76 -18.38 38.61
C SER A 250 -0.75 -17.69 37.70
N LEU A 251 -0.70 -16.36 37.70
CA LEU A 251 0.21 -15.58 36.86
C LEU A 251 1.62 -15.53 37.47
N LYS A 252 1.75 -15.47 38.80
CA LYS A 252 3.06 -15.60 39.47
C LYS A 252 3.67 -16.98 39.21
N ASP A 253 2.84 -18.03 39.29
CA ASP A 253 3.25 -19.40 38.99
C ASP A 253 3.57 -19.58 37.51
N ALA A 254 2.81 -18.94 36.59
CA ALA A 254 3.13 -18.91 35.17
C ALA A 254 4.49 -18.23 34.89
N ARG A 255 4.75 -17.06 35.50
CA ARG A 255 6.05 -16.38 35.40
C ARG A 255 7.19 -17.23 35.97
N ARG A 256 6.98 -17.90 37.10
CA ARG A 256 7.96 -18.82 37.69
C ARG A 256 8.26 -19.97 36.72
N ARG A 257 7.23 -20.65 36.21
CA ARG A 257 7.36 -21.72 35.21
C ARG A 257 8.05 -21.24 33.93
N HIS A 258 7.77 -20.03 33.48
CA HIS A 258 8.43 -19.41 32.33
C HIS A 258 9.94 -19.31 32.55
N LEU A 259 10.36 -18.68 33.65
CA LEU A 259 11.79 -18.52 33.98
C LEU A 259 12.47 -19.86 34.27
N GLU A 260 11.79 -20.80 34.92
CA GLU A 260 12.30 -22.16 35.15
C GLU A 260 12.53 -22.91 33.84
N TYR A 261 11.60 -22.79 32.88
CA TYR A 261 11.72 -23.43 31.57
C TYR A 261 12.92 -22.88 30.80
N VAL A 262 12.99 -21.54 30.64
CA VAL A 262 14.10 -20.92 29.92
C VAL A 262 15.42 -21.23 30.60
N GLY A 263 15.49 -21.09 31.93
CA GLY A 263 16.67 -21.38 32.71
C GLY A 263 17.18 -22.82 32.58
N ARG A 264 16.29 -23.81 32.64
CA ARG A 264 16.66 -25.22 32.42
C ARG A 264 17.11 -25.47 30.98
N SER A 265 16.45 -24.87 30.00
CA SER A 265 16.83 -25.01 28.60
C SER A 265 18.20 -24.39 28.32
N THR A 266 18.51 -23.24 28.91
CA THR A 266 19.82 -22.59 28.77
C THR A 266 20.91 -23.32 29.56
N GLU A 267 20.63 -23.82 30.77
CA GLU A 267 21.56 -24.67 31.53
C GLU A 267 21.91 -25.95 30.77
N ARG A 268 20.89 -26.67 30.28
CA ARG A 268 21.08 -27.84 29.41
C ARG A 268 21.99 -27.48 28.24
N ARG A 269 21.67 -26.38 27.55
CA ARG A 269 22.40 -25.97 26.37
C ARG A 269 23.85 -25.57 26.67
N LEU A 270 24.11 -24.87 27.78
CA LEU A 270 25.47 -24.54 28.21
C LEU A 270 26.30 -25.79 28.52
N ASN A 271 25.68 -26.82 29.12
CA ASN A 271 26.35 -28.09 29.46
C ASN A 271 26.75 -28.91 28.22
N GLU A 272 26.12 -28.68 27.07
CA GLU A 272 26.49 -29.33 25.79
C GLU A 272 27.77 -28.73 25.18
N GLY A 273 28.24 -27.58 25.67
CA GLY A 273 29.45 -26.93 25.20
C GLY A 273 29.29 -26.21 23.86
N GLU A 274 30.41 -25.78 23.28
CA GLU A 274 30.41 -24.94 22.07
C GLU A 274 30.10 -25.71 20.78
N LEU A 275 30.67 -26.91 20.66
CA LEU A 275 30.68 -27.68 19.42
C LEU A 275 29.33 -28.34 19.18
N ARG A 276 28.65 -27.89 18.13
CA ARG A 276 27.44 -28.53 17.60
C ARG A 276 27.57 -28.67 16.09
N GLU A 277 27.03 -29.77 15.57
CA GLU A 277 26.90 -29.98 14.12
C GLU A 277 26.13 -28.84 13.46
N LYS A 278 25.12 -28.32 14.17
CA LYS A 278 24.38 -27.11 13.81
C LYS A 278 24.57 -26.06 14.90
N PRO A 279 25.42 -25.04 14.68
CA PRO A 279 25.63 -23.97 15.63
C PRO A 279 24.34 -23.17 15.88
N ASP A 280 24.21 -22.63 17.09
CA ASP A 280 23.13 -21.73 17.52
C ASP A 280 23.75 -20.49 18.19
N PHE A 281 22.93 -19.56 18.69
CA PHE A 281 23.46 -18.33 19.29
C PHE A 281 24.41 -18.60 20.46
N ILE A 282 24.13 -19.62 21.27
CA ILE A 282 24.98 -19.97 22.42
C ILE A 282 26.31 -20.55 21.94
N SER A 283 26.36 -21.32 20.85
CA SER A 283 27.62 -21.78 20.24
C SER A 283 28.55 -20.60 19.93
N TYR A 284 28.05 -19.55 19.26
CA TYR A 284 28.87 -18.41 18.88
C TYR A 284 29.29 -17.54 20.07
N VAL A 285 28.40 -17.36 21.05
CA VAL A 285 28.72 -16.66 22.30
C VAL A 285 29.84 -17.37 23.08
N LEU A 286 29.80 -18.71 23.13
CA LEU A 286 30.84 -19.51 23.79
C LEU A 286 32.17 -19.48 23.02
N ALA A 287 32.11 -19.58 21.68
CA ALA A 287 33.29 -19.55 20.81
C ALA A 287 34.03 -18.21 20.85
N GLY A 288 33.29 -17.10 20.67
CA GLY A 288 33.86 -15.74 20.59
C GLY A 288 34.46 -15.24 21.91
N GLY A 289 34.06 -15.82 23.05
CA GLY A 289 34.63 -15.47 24.34
C GLY A 289 36.06 -15.99 24.57
N ARG A 290 36.56 -16.97 23.79
CA ARG A 290 37.86 -17.62 24.06
C ARG A 290 39.08 -16.73 23.84
N ASP A 291 38.97 -15.74 22.96
CA ASP A 291 40.11 -14.92 22.52
C ASP A 291 40.35 -13.69 23.42
N GLU A 292 39.58 -13.52 24.49
CA GLU A 292 39.60 -12.33 25.34
C GLU A 292 39.88 -12.68 26.81
N GLU A 293 40.53 -11.77 27.56
CA GLU A 293 40.70 -11.93 29.01
C GLU A 293 39.33 -12.19 29.68
N GLN A 294 39.32 -12.98 30.76
CA GLN A 294 38.14 -13.48 31.50
C GLN A 294 37.03 -12.44 31.81
N GLN A 295 37.31 -11.14 31.68
CA GLN A 295 36.40 -10.03 31.97
C GLN A 295 35.28 -9.80 30.92
N GLN A 296 35.28 -10.50 29.78
CA GLN A 296 34.30 -10.25 28.69
C GLN A 296 33.26 -11.37 28.46
N HIS A 297 33.33 -12.49 29.17
CA HIS A 297 32.32 -13.54 29.06
C HIS A 297 30.98 -13.13 29.68
N LEU A 298 29.88 -13.64 29.11
CA LEU A 298 28.57 -13.58 29.73
C LEU A 298 28.49 -14.60 30.88
N THR A 299 27.94 -14.18 32.02
CA THR A 299 27.61 -15.13 33.09
C THR A 299 26.49 -16.07 32.64
N PRO A 300 26.30 -17.26 33.27
CA PRO A 300 25.16 -18.12 32.95
C PRO A 300 23.80 -17.42 33.05
N GLY A 301 23.64 -16.53 34.03
CA GLY A 301 22.43 -15.71 34.18
C GLY A 301 22.26 -14.68 33.06
N GLU A 302 23.34 -14.07 32.57
CA GLU A 302 23.31 -13.17 31.42
C GLU A 302 22.99 -13.92 30.12
N VAL A 303 23.51 -15.15 29.95
CA VAL A 303 23.12 -16.03 28.84
C VAL A 303 21.62 -16.35 28.92
N GLU A 304 21.11 -16.71 30.10
CA GLU A 304 19.68 -16.94 30.32
C GLU A 304 18.83 -15.71 29.97
N ALA A 305 19.21 -14.53 30.48
CA ALA A 305 18.51 -13.28 30.25
C ALA A 305 18.47 -12.90 28.76
N ASN A 306 19.58 -13.11 28.04
CA ASN A 306 19.66 -12.84 26.62
C ASN A 306 18.88 -13.86 25.78
N ALA A 307 18.93 -15.15 26.11
CA ALA A 307 18.14 -16.17 25.43
C ALA A 307 16.63 -15.88 25.56
N ASN A 308 16.17 -15.53 26.77
CA ASN A 308 14.77 -15.13 27.00
C ASN A 308 14.39 -13.88 26.21
N PHE A 309 15.27 -12.87 26.17
CA PHE A 309 15.03 -11.66 25.37
C PHE A 309 14.93 -11.99 23.87
N LEU A 310 15.83 -12.82 23.34
CA LEU A 310 15.84 -13.17 21.93
C LEU A 310 14.60 -13.98 21.53
N LEU A 311 14.10 -14.87 22.40
CA LEU A 311 12.82 -15.56 22.19
C LEU A 311 11.64 -14.58 22.08
N LEU A 312 11.63 -13.51 22.89
CA LEU A 312 10.60 -12.47 22.80
C LEU A 312 10.77 -11.60 21.54
N ALA A 313 11.98 -11.10 21.29
CA ALA A 313 12.24 -10.15 20.22
C ALA A 313 12.13 -10.78 18.82
N GLY A 314 12.55 -12.03 18.66
CA GLY A 314 12.61 -12.71 17.36
C GLY A 314 11.28 -13.27 16.83
N THR A 315 10.24 -13.32 17.66
CA THR A 315 8.94 -13.92 17.32
C THR A 315 7.96 -12.89 16.78
N GLU A 316 7.35 -12.11 17.66
CA GLU A 316 6.21 -11.24 17.34
C GLU A 316 6.56 -10.14 16.33
N THR A 317 7.76 -9.56 16.43
CA THR A 317 8.19 -8.46 15.55
C THR A 317 8.30 -8.91 14.10
N THR A 318 8.99 -10.03 13.86
CA THR A 318 9.15 -10.65 12.55
C THR A 318 7.80 -11.10 12.00
N ALA A 319 6.98 -11.78 12.81
CA ALA A 319 5.67 -12.25 12.39
C ALA A 319 4.75 -11.09 11.99
N THR A 320 4.75 -9.99 12.74
CA THR A 320 3.97 -8.77 12.45
C THR A 320 4.44 -8.10 11.16
N ALA A 321 5.76 -7.96 10.97
CA ALA A 321 6.32 -7.39 9.75
C ALA A 321 5.96 -8.23 8.51
N LEU A 322 6.04 -9.56 8.60
CA LEU A 322 5.65 -10.47 7.52
C LEU A 322 4.13 -10.41 7.25
N ALA A 323 3.31 -10.39 8.29
CA ALA A 323 1.86 -10.27 8.14
C ALA A 323 1.46 -8.95 7.45
N GLY A 324 2.03 -7.82 7.90
CA GLY A 324 1.79 -6.52 7.27
C GLY A 324 2.28 -6.47 5.83
N THR A 325 3.47 -7.02 5.55
CA THR A 325 4.02 -7.11 4.19
C THR A 325 3.09 -7.91 3.28
N THR A 326 2.67 -9.11 3.72
CA THR A 326 1.74 -9.94 2.94
C THR A 326 0.39 -9.26 2.76
N TYR A 327 -0.14 -8.56 3.77
CA TYR A 327 -1.36 -7.76 3.65
C TYR A 327 -1.25 -6.73 2.52
N TYR A 328 -0.20 -5.90 2.53
CA TYR A 328 -0.03 -4.87 1.50
C TYR A 328 0.27 -5.44 0.11
N LEU A 329 0.96 -6.59 0.03
CA LEU A 329 1.14 -7.29 -1.22
C LEU A 329 -0.21 -7.78 -1.77
N LEU A 330 -1.03 -8.44 -0.96
CA LEU A 330 -2.33 -8.95 -1.37
C LEU A 330 -3.35 -7.84 -1.68
N GLU A 331 -3.30 -6.72 -0.94
CA GLU A 331 -4.17 -5.56 -1.19
C GLU A 331 -3.84 -4.91 -2.55
N LYS A 332 -2.55 -4.79 -2.88
CA LYS A 332 -2.09 -4.22 -4.16
C LYS A 332 -2.15 -5.20 -5.32
N MET A 333 -2.07 -6.50 -5.06
CA MET A 333 -2.29 -7.57 -6.03
C MET A 333 -3.80 -7.77 -6.17
N SER A 334 -4.47 -6.96 -7.01
CA SER A 334 -5.92 -7.07 -7.13
C SER A 334 -6.30 -8.44 -7.76
N ALA A 335 -6.67 -9.39 -6.90
CA ALA A 335 -7.35 -10.63 -7.31
C ALA A 335 -8.57 -10.31 -8.20
N ALA A 336 -9.17 -9.13 -7.99
CA ALA A 336 -10.20 -8.56 -8.83
C ALA A 336 -9.72 -8.31 -10.28
N ALA A 337 -8.62 -7.59 -10.55
CA ALA A 337 -8.21 -7.34 -11.94
C ALA A 337 -7.68 -8.59 -12.64
N TYR A 338 -7.04 -9.52 -11.91
CA TYR A 338 -6.71 -10.83 -12.49
C TYR A 338 -7.98 -11.59 -12.90
N SER A 339 -9.02 -11.59 -12.07
CA SER A 339 -10.31 -12.19 -12.42
C SER A 339 -10.95 -11.54 -13.63
N VAL A 340 -10.71 -10.24 -13.88
CA VAL A 340 -11.18 -9.53 -15.08
C VAL A 340 -10.51 -10.08 -16.33
N LEU A 341 -9.17 -10.16 -16.38
CA LEU A 341 -8.46 -10.68 -17.56
C LEU A 341 -8.84 -12.14 -17.87
N GLU A 342 -8.92 -12.99 -16.85
CA GLU A 342 -9.37 -14.38 -17.02
C GLU A 342 -10.81 -14.46 -17.52
N ALA A 343 -11.69 -13.60 -17.03
CA ALA A 343 -13.09 -13.60 -17.44
C ALA A 343 -13.26 -13.08 -18.87
N LEU A 344 -12.48 -12.07 -19.28
CA LEU A 344 -12.42 -11.59 -20.67
C LEU A 344 -11.88 -12.69 -21.60
N GLU A 345 -10.78 -13.33 -21.22
CA GLU A 345 -10.16 -14.41 -21.99
C GLU A 345 -11.08 -15.62 -22.18
N LYS A 346 -11.86 -15.98 -21.15
CA LYS A 346 -12.83 -17.08 -21.23
C LYS A 346 -14.03 -16.77 -22.11
N ARG A 347 -14.42 -15.49 -22.22
CA ARG A 347 -15.55 -15.07 -23.06
C ARG A 347 -15.16 -14.93 -24.53
N ALA A 348 -13.91 -14.59 -24.80
CA ALA A 348 -13.44 -14.35 -26.16
C ALA A 348 -13.38 -15.64 -27.00
N THR A 349 -14.18 -15.69 -28.06
CA THR A 349 -14.13 -16.77 -29.06
C THR A 349 -13.33 -16.39 -30.30
N ASN A 350 -13.04 -15.11 -30.49
CA ASN A 350 -12.34 -14.58 -31.65
C ASN A 350 -11.13 -13.69 -31.27
N ILE A 351 -10.39 -13.23 -32.27
CA ILE A 351 -9.26 -12.29 -32.17
C ILE A 351 -9.40 -11.22 -33.26
N VAL A 352 -8.75 -10.08 -33.08
CA VAL A 352 -8.72 -8.99 -34.06
C VAL A 352 -7.29 -8.62 -34.44
N LYS A 353 -7.13 -7.89 -35.55
CA LYS A 353 -5.90 -7.16 -35.86
C LYS A 353 -6.09 -5.71 -35.52
N ALA A 354 -5.07 -5.08 -34.94
CA ALA A 354 -5.06 -3.67 -34.63
C ALA A 354 -3.86 -2.99 -35.28
N SER A 355 -4.09 -1.84 -35.90
CA SER A 355 -3.04 -1.01 -36.50
C SER A 355 -3.18 0.41 -36.00
N ALA A 356 -2.07 1.03 -35.62
CA ALA A 356 -2.04 2.46 -35.32
C ALA A 356 -2.15 3.29 -36.60
N LEU A 357 -2.81 4.44 -36.52
CA LEU A 357 -2.95 5.42 -37.58
C LEU A 357 -2.44 6.76 -37.06
N ASN A 358 -1.73 7.48 -37.94
CA ASN A 358 -1.35 8.85 -37.65
C ASN A 358 -2.58 9.75 -37.81
N GLY A 359 -2.96 10.45 -36.73
CA GLY A 359 -4.00 11.47 -36.75
C GLY A 359 -3.46 12.90 -36.65
N GLY A 360 -2.14 13.08 -36.72
CA GLY A 360 -1.46 14.36 -36.49
C GLY A 360 -0.69 14.43 -35.18
N THR A 361 -0.06 15.58 -34.94
CA THR A 361 0.69 15.90 -33.70
C THR A 361 0.43 17.34 -33.29
N PHE A 362 0.48 17.63 -31.99
CA PHE A 362 0.34 18.99 -31.45
C PHE A 362 1.06 19.12 -30.10
N THR A 363 1.13 20.34 -29.58
CA THR A 363 1.90 20.65 -28.37
C THR A 363 1.01 20.88 -27.15
N LEU A 364 1.30 20.15 -26.06
CA LEU A 364 0.68 20.29 -24.75
C LEU A 364 1.54 21.15 -23.81
N PRO A 365 0.99 22.19 -23.16
CA PRO A 365 1.58 22.85 -21.99
C PRO A 365 1.47 21.98 -20.75
N LEU A 366 2.57 21.39 -20.30
CA LEU A 366 2.56 20.34 -19.29
C LEU A 366 2.00 20.80 -17.93
N ASN A 367 2.11 22.07 -17.58
CA ASN A 367 1.60 22.63 -16.32
C ASN A 367 0.09 22.54 -16.13
N VAL A 368 -0.69 22.31 -17.20
CA VAL A 368 -2.15 22.09 -17.09
C VAL A 368 -2.55 20.62 -17.13
N PHE A 369 -1.58 19.70 -17.29
CA PHE A 369 -1.82 18.25 -17.31
C PHE A 369 -1.18 17.53 -16.12
N ILE A 370 0.07 17.88 -15.77
CA ILE A 370 0.83 17.21 -14.70
C ILE A 370 1.26 18.17 -13.59
N SER A 371 1.14 17.73 -12.34
CA SER A 371 1.47 18.54 -11.17
C SER A 371 2.98 18.83 -11.08
N GLY A 372 3.30 20.09 -10.77
CA GLY A 372 4.67 20.56 -10.58
C GLY A 372 5.48 20.80 -11.85
N ALA A 373 4.87 20.74 -13.05
CA ALA A 373 5.50 21.21 -14.27
C ALA A 373 5.51 22.75 -14.35
N SER A 374 6.56 23.31 -14.96
CA SER A 374 6.70 24.75 -15.18
C SER A 374 5.73 25.24 -16.25
N GLU A 375 5.31 26.50 -16.17
CA GLU A 375 4.47 27.15 -17.21
C GLU A 375 5.13 27.18 -18.60
N MET A 376 6.45 26.99 -18.66
CA MET A 376 7.22 26.92 -19.90
C MET A 376 7.35 25.50 -20.47
N ASP A 377 7.01 24.48 -19.68
CA ASP A 377 7.18 23.10 -20.09
C ASP A 377 6.16 22.73 -21.16
N ARG A 378 6.64 22.18 -22.27
CA ARG A 378 5.84 21.81 -23.44
C ARG A 378 6.19 20.38 -23.85
N SER A 379 5.21 19.63 -24.33
CA SER A 379 5.40 18.30 -24.90
C SER A 379 4.71 18.18 -26.24
N LEU A 380 5.42 17.74 -27.27
CA LEU A 380 4.83 17.41 -28.57
C LEU A 380 4.27 15.98 -28.48
N VAL A 381 2.98 15.83 -28.70
CA VAL A 381 2.26 14.56 -28.60
C VAL A 381 1.56 14.19 -29.91
N PRO A 382 1.41 12.90 -30.23
CA PRO A 382 0.57 12.46 -31.34
C PRO A 382 -0.91 12.53 -30.96
N THR A 383 -1.77 12.42 -31.95
CA THR A 383 -3.16 11.97 -31.79
C THR A 383 -3.28 10.62 -32.48
N LEU A 384 -3.04 9.54 -31.74
CA LEU A 384 -3.12 8.19 -32.26
C LEU A 384 -4.59 7.79 -32.43
N SER A 385 -4.89 7.21 -33.57
CA SER A 385 -6.16 6.52 -33.82
C SER A 385 -5.87 5.09 -34.24
N PHE A 386 -6.85 4.20 -34.17
CA PHE A 386 -6.61 2.78 -34.42
C PHE A 386 -7.62 2.20 -35.39
N LEU A 387 -7.11 1.39 -36.33
CA LEU A 387 -7.92 0.50 -37.15
C LEU A 387 -7.98 -0.86 -36.46
N ILE A 388 -9.19 -1.30 -36.12
CA ILE A 388 -9.46 -2.66 -35.66
C ILE A 388 -10.13 -3.42 -36.81
N VAL A 389 -9.48 -4.50 -37.25
CA VAL A 389 -10.00 -5.40 -38.27
C VAL A 389 -10.52 -6.66 -37.58
N HIS A 390 -11.84 -6.82 -37.66
CA HIS A 390 -12.55 -7.98 -37.14
C HIS A 390 -13.04 -8.83 -38.31
N ASP A 391 -12.67 -10.10 -38.34
CA ASP A 391 -13.18 -11.10 -39.29
C ASP A 391 -14.06 -12.07 -38.48
N ASP A 392 -15.35 -12.15 -38.79
CA ASP A 392 -16.27 -13.04 -38.05
C ASP A 392 -16.08 -14.53 -38.43
N ASP A 393 -16.80 -15.43 -37.75
CA ASP A 393 -16.74 -16.88 -37.99
C ASP A 393 -17.16 -17.28 -39.42
N HIS A 394 -17.81 -16.38 -40.16
CA HIS A 394 -18.22 -16.55 -41.56
C HIS A 394 -17.26 -15.90 -42.56
N GLY A 395 -16.16 -15.29 -42.08
CA GLY A 395 -15.17 -14.59 -42.88
C GLY A 395 -15.62 -13.21 -43.37
N GLN A 396 -16.69 -12.65 -42.81
CA GLN A 396 -17.12 -11.28 -43.10
C GLN A 396 -16.22 -10.30 -42.33
N ARG A 397 -15.51 -9.47 -43.08
CA ARG A 397 -14.65 -8.41 -42.53
C ARG A 397 -15.45 -7.19 -42.11
N THR A 398 -15.16 -6.70 -40.92
CA THR A 398 -15.63 -5.42 -40.38
C THR A 398 -14.42 -4.57 -39.97
N ASN A 399 -14.26 -3.41 -40.59
CA ASN A 399 -13.25 -2.42 -40.21
C ASN A 399 -13.86 -1.39 -39.26
N ILE A 400 -13.24 -1.21 -38.10
CA ILE A 400 -13.69 -0.32 -37.03
C ILE A 400 -12.57 0.69 -36.78
N LEU A 401 -12.89 1.99 -36.83
CA LEU A 401 -11.98 3.03 -36.35
C LEU A 401 -12.26 3.34 -34.88
N PHE A 402 -11.19 3.50 -34.10
CA PHE A 402 -11.22 4.09 -32.77
C PHE A 402 -10.49 5.44 -32.82
N ASP A 403 -11.28 6.51 -32.67
CA ASP A 403 -10.93 7.92 -32.92
C ASP A 403 -10.52 8.27 -34.36
N LEU A 404 -10.48 9.58 -34.64
CA LEU A 404 -10.17 10.18 -35.94
C LEU A 404 -9.07 11.26 -35.89
N GLY A 405 -8.51 11.55 -34.72
CA GLY A 405 -7.39 12.49 -34.55
C GLY A 405 -7.72 13.95 -34.84
N LEU A 406 -6.74 14.70 -35.36
CA LEU A 406 -6.89 16.09 -35.79
C LEU A 406 -7.59 16.19 -37.15
N ARG A 407 -8.28 17.31 -37.39
CA ARG A 407 -8.75 17.67 -38.74
C ARG A 407 -7.56 17.99 -39.62
N ARG A 408 -7.57 17.44 -40.85
CA ARG A 408 -6.61 17.79 -41.91
C ARG A 408 -6.53 19.31 -42.13
N ASN A 409 -7.66 20.00 -42.16
CA ASN A 409 -7.75 21.44 -42.32
C ASN A 409 -8.22 22.10 -41.02
N VAL A 410 -7.33 22.87 -40.38
CA VAL A 410 -7.64 23.60 -39.14
C VAL A 410 -8.70 24.68 -39.33
N GLU A 411 -8.92 25.14 -40.57
CA GLU A 411 -9.94 26.14 -40.89
C GLU A 411 -11.37 25.58 -40.82
N ASP A 412 -11.52 24.26 -40.76
CA ASP A 412 -12.83 23.63 -40.64
C ASP A 412 -13.30 23.53 -39.19
N TYR A 413 -12.44 23.83 -38.20
CA TYR A 413 -12.87 23.92 -36.80
C TYR A 413 -13.74 25.15 -36.53
N ILE A 414 -14.62 25.08 -35.53
CA ILE A 414 -15.36 26.25 -35.05
C ILE A 414 -14.41 27.33 -34.47
N VAL A 415 -14.82 28.60 -34.53
CA VAL A 415 -13.99 29.75 -34.10
C VAL A 415 -13.38 29.61 -32.70
N PRO A 416 -14.09 29.11 -31.66
CA PRO A 416 -13.50 28.90 -30.35
C PRO A 416 -12.34 27.89 -30.36
N VAL A 417 -12.48 26.78 -31.08
CA VAL A 417 -11.42 25.78 -31.25
C VAL A 417 -10.24 26.38 -32.02
N LYS A 418 -10.48 27.15 -33.10
CA LYS A 418 -9.40 27.84 -33.82
C LYS A 418 -8.56 28.74 -32.92
N LYS A 419 -9.20 29.45 -31.99
CA LYS A 419 -8.49 30.26 -30.97
C LYS A 419 -7.72 29.38 -29.99
N HIS A 420 -8.32 28.27 -29.55
CA HIS A 420 -7.70 27.33 -28.62
C HIS A 420 -6.41 26.72 -29.18
N ILE A 421 -6.43 26.26 -30.44
CA ILE A 421 -5.29 25.57 -31.07
C ILE A 421 -4.09 26.50 -31.37
N GLN A 422 -4.26 27.82 -31.29
CA GLN A 422 -3.13 28.77 -31.36
C GLN A 422 -2.14 28.55 -30.18
N PHE A 423 -2.63 28.08 -29.04
CA PHE A 423 -1.83 27.74 -27.87
C PHE A 423 -1.29 26.31 -27.87
N ARG A 424 -1.50 25.59 -28.98
CA ARG A 424 -1.14 24.17 -29.16
C ARG A 424 -0.04 23.95 -30.21
N GLN A 425 0.68 25.02 -30.57
CA GLN A 425 1.73 25.01 -31.57
C GLN A 425 3.09 24.56 -31.02
N PRO A 426 3.97 23.95 -31.84
CA PRO A 426 3.71 23.52 -33.22
C PRO A 426 2.69 22.38 -33.30
N MET A 427 1.92 22.40 -34.40
CA MET A 427 0.94 21.38 -34.75
C MET A 427 1.15 20.93 -36.20
N ASN A 428 0.99 19.63 -36.44
CA ASN A 428 0.98 19.05 -37.76
C ASN A 428 -0.27 18.18 -37.92
N THR A 429 -1.13 18.52 -38.88
CA THR A 429 -2.39 17.82 -39.15
C THR A 429 -2.27 16.73 -40.20
N LEU A 430 -1.07 16.51 -40.76
CA LEU A 430 -0.81 15.51 -41.78
C LEU A 430 0.34 14.56 -41.41
N PRO A 431 0.25 13.27 -41.74
CA PRO A 431 -0.94 12.60 -42.27
C PRO A 431 -2.10 12.60 -41.24
N ASP A 432 -3.32 12.80 -41.73
CA ASP A 432 -4.55 12.60 -40.95
C ASP A 432 -5.00 11.15 -41.06
N VAL A 433 -6.02 10.75 -40.29
CA VAL A 433 -6.50 9.35 -40.27
C VAL A 433 -6.94 8.88 -41.65
N ARG A 434 -7.59 9.75 -42.45
CA ARG A 434 -7.96 9.43 -43.83
C ARG A 434 -6.73 9.11 -44.68
N GLN A 435 -5.69 9.93 -44.61
CA GLN A 435 -4.46 9.69 -45.38
C GLN A 435 -3.75 8.42 -44.90
N SER A 436 -3.69 8.18 -43.59
CA SER A 436 -3.12 6.95 -43.02
C SER A 436 -3.81 5.68 -43.54
N LEU A 437 -5.14 5.70 -43.70
CA LEU A 437 -5.89 4.59 -44.30
C LEU A 437 -5.51 4.37 -45.77
N ILE A 438 -5.47 5.46 -46.56
CA ILE A 438 -5.13 5.41 -47.99
C ILE A 438 -3.71 4.89 -48.19
N ASP A 439 -2.75 5.38 -47.40
CA ASP A 439 -1.35 4.94 -47.44
C ASP A 439 -1.22 3.45 -47.05
N GLY A 440 -2.11 2.97 -46.18
CA GLY A 440 -2.26 1.57 -45.82
C GLY A 440 -3.05 0.70 -46.82
N GLY A 441 -3.54 1.28 -47.92
CA GLY A 441 -4.26 0.56 -48.97
C GLY A 441 -5.76 0.39 -48.74
N LEU A 442 -6.37 1.16 -47.83
CA LEU A 442 -7.81 1.16 -47.56
C LEU A 442 -8.47 2.46 -48.01
N ASN A 443 -9.73 2.36 -48.43
CA ASN A 443 -10.57 3.53 -48.68
C ASN A 443 -11.39 3.89 -47.44
N PRO A 444 -11.70 5.18 -47.22
CA PRO A 444 -12.64 5.57 -46.15
C PRO A 444 -14.00 4.89 -46.25
N SER A 445 -14.42 4.50 -47.46
CA SER A 445 -15.65 3.73 -47.70
C SER A 445 -15.63 2.31 -47.12
N ASP A 446 -14.43 1.77 -46.83
CA ASP A 446 -14.24 0.41 -46.30
C ASP A 446 -14.48 0.35 -44.77
N ILE A 447 -14.69 1.50 -44.13
CA ILE A 447 -14.95 1.62 -42.69
C ILE A 447 -16.43 1.43 -42.41
N ALA A 448 -16.76 0.44 -41.57
CA ALA A 448 -18.13 0.12 -41.19
C ALA A 448 -18.57 0.87 -39.92
N HIS A 449 -17.63 1.03 -38.97
CA HIS A 449 -17.89 1.67 -37.68
C HIS A 449 -16.81 2.68 -37.33
N VAL A 450 -17.21 3.76 -36.68
CA VAL A 450 -16.30 4.72 -36.05
C VAL A 450 -16.73 4.89 -34.61
N ILE A 451 -15.88 4.51 -33.67
CA ILE A 451 -16.07 4.73 -32.24
C ILE A 451 -15.21 5.94 -31.86
N ILE A 452 -15.85 7.00 -31.39
CA ILE A 452 -15.15 8.17 -30.85
C ILE A 452 -15.05 8.01 -29.33
N SER A 453 -13.83 7.96 -28.81
CA SER A 453 -13.54 7.78 -27.39
C SER A 453 -14.20 8.88 -26.56
N HIS A 454 -14.16 10.12 -27.04
CA HIS A 454 -14.87 11.27 -26.49
C HIS A 454 -14.94 12.42 -27.51
N VAL A 455 -15.94 13.29 -27.36
CA VAL A 455 -16.21 14.39 -28.31
C VAL A 455 -15.30 15.61 -28.06
N HIS A 456 -14.02 15.47 -28.35
CA HIS A 456 -13.03 16.56 -28.26
C HIS A 456 -12.27 16.77 -29.57
N TRP A 457 -11.84 18.00 -29.83
CA TRP A 457 -11.43 18.47 -31.17
C TRP A 457 -10.23 17.72 -31.77
N ASP A 458 -9.39 17.13 -30.92
CA ASP A 458 -8.20 16.35 -31.25
C ASP A 458 -8.45 14.84 -31.37
N HIS A 459 -9.70 14.39 -31.20
CA HIS A 459 -10.12 13.01 -31.41
C HIS A 459 -11.17 12.85 -32.52
N THR A 460 -11.87 13.93 -32.88
CA THR A 460 -13.03 13.85 -33.79
C THR A 460 -12.69 13.89 -35.27
N GLY A 461 -11.49 14.34 -35.65
CA GLY A 461 -11.06 14.47 -37.04
C GLY A 461 -12.10 15.11 -37.96
N THR A 462 -12.27 14.55 -39.16
CA THR A 462 -13.26 14.96 -40.16
C THR A 462 -14.30 13.84 -40.38
N PRO A 463 -15.40 13.78 -39.59
CA PRO A 463 -16.39 12.70 -39.67
C PRO A 463 -17.02 12.52 -41.06
N SER A 464 -17.19 13.60 -41.83
CA SER A 464 -17.77 13.59 -43.18
C SER A 464 -16.97 12.76 -44.19
N ASP A 465 -15.74 12.37 -43.88
CA ASP A 465 -14.95 11.44 -44.71
C ASP A 465 -15.50 10.01 -44.70
N TYR A 466 -16.41 9.67 -43.76
CA TYR A 466 -16.96 8.32 -43.55
C TYR A 466 -18.50 8.28 -43.59
N PRO A 467 -19.15 8.76 -44.66
CA PRO A 467 -20.60 8.96 -44.71
C PRO A 467 -21.42 7.66 -44.59
N GLN A 468 -20.84 6.51 -44.92
CA GLN A 468 -21.49 5.20 -44.82
C GLN A 468 -21.34 4.53 -43.44
N ALA A 469 -20.43 5.01 -42.59
CA ALA A 469 -20.12 4.37 -41.32
C ALA A 469 -21.20 4.66 -40.27
N GLN A 470 -21.43 3.70 -39.37
CA GLN A 470 -22.17 3.95 -38.13
C GLN A 470 -21.20 4.51 -37.08
N PHE A 471 -21.46 5.73 -36.64
CA PHE A 471 -20.75 6.37 -35.55
C PHE A 471 -21.31 5.95 -34.20
N TRP A 472 -20.41 5.76 -33.25
CA TRP A 472 -20.69 5.43 -31.86
C TRP A 472 -19.96 6.38 -30.93
N VAL A 473 -20.66 6.88 -29.92
CA VAL A 473 -20.12 7.73 -28.85
C VAL A 473 -20.62 7.20 -27.50
N GLY A 474 -19.92 7.48 -26.40
CA GLY A 474 -20.43 7.10 -25.08
C GLY A 474 -21.68 7.90 -24.66
N SER A 475 -22.44 7.35 -23.72
CA SER A 475 -23.67 7.96 -23.23
C SER A 475 -23.44 9.37 -22.68
N GLY A 476 -24.23 10.33 -23.17
CA GLY A 476 -24.15 11.74 -22.79
C GLY A 476 -23.26 12.61 -23.69
N ALA A 477 -22.49 12.03 -24.61
CA ALA A 477 -21.62 12.79 -25.51
C ALA A 477 -22.42 13.72 -26.46
N LEU A 478 -23.58 13.30 -26.96
CA LEU A 478 -24.43 14.13 -27.80
C LEU A 478 -25.03 15.32 -27.03
N ASN A 479 -25.32 15.13 -25.73
CA ASN A 479 -25.73 16.23 -24.86
C ASN A 479 -24.59 17.24 -24.70
N VAL A 480 -23.34 16.79 -24.57
CA VAL A 480 -22.17 17.69 -24.52
C VAL A 480 -22.02 18.48 -25.81
N LEU A 481 -22.22 17.86 -26.98
CA LEU A 481 -22.16 18.57 -28.26
C LEU A 481 -23.25 19.66 -28.38
N LYS A 482 -24.45 19.35 -27.90
CA LYS A 482 -25.60 20.24 -28.01
C LYS A 482 -25.61 21.38 -27.00
N ASP A 483 -25.40 21.03 -25.73
CA ASP A 483 -25.62 21.94 -24.59
C ASP A 483 -24.30 22.41 -23.95
N GLY A 484 -23.16 21.87 -24.39
CA GLY A 484 -21.86 22.09 -23.76
C GLY A 484 -21.72 21.37 -22.42
N LEU A 485 -20.74 21.79 -21.62
CA LEU A 485 -20.56 21.29 -20.26
C LEU A 485 -21.27 22.22 -19.26
N GLY A 486 -21.97 21.63 -18.29
CA GLY A 486 -22.54 22.36 -17.14
C GLY A 486 -21.50 22.78 -16.09
N SER A 487 -20.24 22.34 -16.23
CA SER A 487 -19.11 22.67 -15.37
C SER A 487 -18.12 23.60 -16.11
N HIS A 488 -17.36 24.42 -15.35
CA HIS A 488 -16.36 25.32 -15.93
C HIS A 488 -15.14 24.54 -16.44
N MET A 489 -15.17 24.14 -17.71
CA MET A 489 -13.99 23.72 -18.49
C MET A 489 -13.73 24.74 -19.59
N SER A 490 -13.00 25.82 -19.26
CA SER A 490 -12.74 26.96 -20.16
C SER A 490 -11.96 26.61 -21.44
N HIS A 491 -11.47 25.38 -21.56
CA HIS A 491 -10.60 24.90 -22.64
C HIS A 491 -11.28 23.89 -23.58
N SER A 492 -12.51 23.45 -23.30
CA SER A 492 -13.23 22.52 -24.18
C SER A 492 -14.36 23.23 -24.92
N HIS A 493 -14.37 23.08 -26.23
CA HIS A 493 -15.33 23.70 -27.13
C HIS A 493 -15.93 22.61 -28.01
N PHE A 494 -17.26 22.60 -28.12
CA PHE A 494 -18.02 21.53 -28.76
C PHE A 494 -18.80 22.06 -29.96
N GLU A 495 -18.89 21.24 -31.00
CA GLU A 495 -19.57 21.55 -32.25
C GLU A 495 -20.89 20.77 -32.33
N SER A 496 -22.02 21.46 -32.17
CA SER A 496 -23.35 20.82 -32.16
C SER A 496 -23.66 20.05 -33.45
N GLU A 497 -23.10 20.51 -34.57
CA GLU A 497 -23.30 19.95 -35.92
C GLU A 497 -22.19 18.95 -36.32
N LEU A 498 -21.39 18.45 -35.38
CA LEU A 498 -20.24 17.57 -35.67
C LEU A 498 -20.63 16.33 -36.49
N PHE A 499 -21.82 15.78 -36.24
CA PHE A 499 -22.34 14.59 -36.89
C PHE A 499 -23.55 14.87 -37.80
N SER A 500 -23.73 16.11 -38.25
CA SER A 500 -24.85 16.46 -39.13
C SER A 500 -24.81 15.63 -40.41
N ASP A 501 -25.97 15.09 -40.78
CA ASP A 501 -26.15 14.15 -41.89
C ASP A 501 -25.41 12.79 -41.76
N LEU A 502 -24.90 12.45 -40.57
CA LEU A 502 -24.26 11.16 -40.28
C LEU A 502 -25.11 10.30 -39.34
N ASN A 503 -24.94 8.98 -39.45
CA ASN A 503 -25.60 8.03 -38.56
C ASN A 503 -24.80 7.87 -37.27
N VAL A 504 -25.21 8.54 -36.19
CA VAL A 504 -24.58 8.48 -34.87
C VAL A 504 -25.51 7.88 -33.82
N LYS A 505 -24.96 7.04 -32.94
CA LYS A 505 -25.65 6.46 -31.78
C LYS A 505 -24.81 6.61 -30.53
N GLU A 506 -25.47 6.82 -29.40
CA GLU A 506 -24.81 6.64 -28.11
C GLU A 506 -24.84 5.17 -27.70
N PHE A 507 -23.77 4.69 -27.07
CA PHE A 507 -23.85 3.47 -26.27
C PHE A 507 -24.92 3.65 -25.17
N PRO A 508 -25.57 2.56 -24.73
CA PRO A 508 -26.44 2.61 -23.56
C PRO A 508 -25.71 3.21 -22.36
N LYS A 509 -26.46 3.73 -21.39
CA LYS A 509 -25.86 4.30 -20.18
C LYS A 509 -25.18 3.18 -19.36
N PRO A 510 -23.89 3.31 -18.99
CA PRO A 510 -23.26 2.38 -18.07
C PRO A 510 -24.01 2.35 -16.73
N PRO A 511 -24.21 1.16 -16.11
CA PRO A 511 -24.93 1.02 -14.85
C PRO A 511 -24.21 1.75 -13.72
N LEU A 512 -25.01 2.38 -12.85
CA LEU A 512 -24.53 2.81 -11.53
C LEU A 512 -24.38 1.59 -10.60
N ASP A 513 -23.65 1.76 -9.49
CA ASP A 513 -23.47 0.68 -8.52
C ASP A 513 -24.82 0.11 -8.04
N GLY A 514 -25.07 -1.17 -8.36
CA GLY A 514 -26.29 -1.88 -7.98
C GLY A 514 -27.41 -1.90 -9.03
N GLU A 515 -27.19 -1.33 -10.23
CA GLU A 515 -28.15 -1.37 -11.35
C GLU A 515 -27.77 -2.41 -12.41
N ASN A 516 -28.76 -3.00 -13.07
CA ASN A 516 -28.54 -3.82 -14.26
C ASN A 516 -28.40 -2.89 -15.47
N GLY A 517 -27.24 -2.94 -16.15
CA GLY A 517 -26.98 -2.18 -17.36
C GLY A 517 -27.60 -2.82 -18.59
N ASP A 518 -28.09 -2.02 -19.53
CA ASP A 518 -28.55 -2.49 -20.84
C ASP A 518 -27.33 -2.74 -21.74
N GLY A 519 -26.94 -4.01 -21.91
CA GLY A 519 -25.78 -4.42 -22.70
C GLY A 519 -24.40 -4.19 -22.06
N TRP A 520 -24.32 -3.53 -20.91
CA TRP A 520 -23.08 -3.36 -20.13
C TRP A 520 -22.93 -4.45 -19.07
N GLU A 521 -21.71 -4.95 -18.91
CA GLU A 521 -21.33 -5.93 -17.90
C GLU A 521 -20.34 -5.33 -16.90
N LYS A 522 -20.54 -5.62 -15.61
CA LYS A 522 -19.57 -5.27 -14.56
C LYS A 522 -18.61 -6.44 -14.35
N LEU A 523 -17.36 -6.26 -14.75
CA LEU A 523 -16.27 -7.21 -14.53
C LEU A 523 -15.30 -6.64 -13.51
N GLY A 524 -15.37 -7.14 -12.27
CA GLY A 524 -14.61 -6.57 -11.16
C GLY A 524 -14.96 -5.09 -10.98
N ASN A 525 -13.94 -4.23 -11.11
CA ASN A 525 -14.11 -2.78 -11.05
C ASN A 525 -14.34 -2.12 -12.43
N PHE A 526 -14.34 -2.89 -13.52
CA PHE A 526 -14.59 -2.39 -14.86
C PHE A 526 -16.06 -2.51 -15.24
N CYS A 527 -16.53 -1.56 -16.03
CA CYS A 527 -17.78 -1.66 -16.76
C CYS A 527 -17.45 -1.75 -18.25
N VAL A 528 -17.86 -2.84 -18.89
CA VAL A 528 -17.48 -3.19 -20.26
C VAL A 528 -18.70 -3.54 -21.10
N HIS A 529 -18.64 -3.27 -22.39
CA HIS A 529 -19.67 -3.60 -23.38
C HIS A 529 -19.03 -4.37 -24.53
N ASP A 530 -19.49 -5.58 -24.79
CA ASP A 530 -19.00 -6.41 -25.89
C ASP A 530 -19.54 -5.87 -27.22
N PHE A 531 -18.69 -5.17 -27.98
CA PHE A 531 -19.11 -4.49 -29.20
C PHE A 531 -19.46 -5.46 -30.33
N LYS A 532 -18.79 -6.62 -30.36
CA LYS A 532 -18.96 -7.64 -31.41
C LYS A 532 -19.80 -8.84 -30.97
N GLY A 533 -19.96 -9.05 -29.66
CA GLY A 533 -20.72 -10.16 -29.08
C GLY A 533 -19.93 -11.48 -29.03
N ASP A 534 -18.66 -11.46 -29.40
CA ASP A 534 -17.75 -12.62 -29.42
C ASP A 534 -16.56 -12.46 -28.47
N GLY A 535 -16.60 -11.45 -27.61
CA GLY A 535 -15.60 -11.13 -26.61
C GLY A 535 -14.25 -10.64 -27.18
N SER A 536 -14.15 -10.32 -28.46
CA SER A 536 -12.89 -9.87 -29.09
C SER A 536 -12.64 -8.37 -28.98
N VAL A 537 -13.69 -7.55 -28.89
CA VAL A 537 -13.63 -6.08 -28.82
C VAL A 537 -14.60 -5.57 -27.75
N TRP A 538 -14.06 -4.95 -26.71
CA TRP A 538 -14.81 -4.41 -25.58
C TRP A 538 -14.68 -2.90 -25.52
N VAL A 539 -15.80 -2.20 -25.46
CA VAL A 539 -15.85 -0.79 -25.07
C VAL A 539 -15.81 -0.72 -23.56
N VAL A 540 -14.97 0.13 -22.99
CA VAL A 540 -14.73 0.22 -21.55
C VAL A 540 -15.13 1.61 -21.06
N ASP A 541 -16.00 1.68 -20.06
CA ASP A 541 -16.39 2.96 -19.46
C ASP A 541 -15.19 3.62 -18.75
N ALA A 542 -14.92 4.89 -19.10
CA ALA A 542 -13.72 5.61 -18.68
C ALA A 542 -14.06 7.00 -18.08
N PRO A 543 -14.89 7.09 -17.03
CA PRO A 543 -15.38 8.35 -16.50
C PRO A 543 -14.25 9.25 -16.00
N GLY A 544 -14.46 10.56 -16.09
CA GLY A 544 -13.59 11.58 -15.53
C GLY A 544 -13.21 12.69 -16.51
N HIS A 545 -12.84 12.35 -17.74
CA HIS A 545 -12.41 13.35 -18.73
C HIS A 545 -13.58 14.18 -19.26
N LEU A 546 -14.48 13.56 -20.04
CA LEU A 546 -15.74 14.13 -20.51
C LEU A 546 -16.89 13.15 -20.28
N PRO A 547 -18.15 13.62 -20.16
CA PRO A 547 -19.31 12.74 -20.25
C PRO A 547 -19.29 11.92 -21.54
N GLY A 548 -19.52 10.61 -21.41
CA GLY A 548 -19.45 9.68 -22.53
C GLY A 548 -18.02 9.24 -22.92
N HIS A 549 -17.00 9.53 -22.10
CA HIS A 549 -15.64 9.07 -22.39
C HIS A 549 -15.52 7.54 -22.21
N VAL A 550 -15.04 6.88 -23.27
CA VAL A 550 -14.83 5.43 -23.34
C VAL A 550 -13.42 5.10 -23.83
N ASN A 551 -12.91 3.96 -23.38
CA ASN A 551 -11.70 3.34 -23.89
C ASN A 551 -12.06 2.07 -24.68
N LEU A 552 -11.07 1.45 -25.34
CA LEU A 552 -11.26 0.18 -26.05
C LEU A 552 -10.28 -0.88 -25.57
N LEU A 553 -10.75 -2.09 -25.36
CA LEU A 553 -9.94 -3.26 -25.09
C LEU A 553 -10.15 -4.29 -26.20
N ALA A 554 -9.08 -4.78 -26.81
CA ALA A 554 -9.18 -5.71 -27.94
C ALA A 554 -8.21 -6.89 -27.81
N ARG A 555 -8.66 -8.08 -28.19
CA ARG A 555 -7.88 -9.32 -28.10
C ARG A 555 -7.13 -9.58 -29.41
N LEU A 556 -5.80 -9.61 -29.34
CA LEU A 556 -4.94 -9.83 -30.52
C LEU A 556 -4.57 -11.31 -30.70
N ALA A 557 -4.38 -12.02 -29.60
CA ALA A 557 -4.06 -13.46 -29.58
C ALA A 557 -4.49 -14.05 -28.23
N PRO A 558 -4.43 -15.38 -28.03
CA PRO A 558 -4.65 -15.96 -26.70
C PRO A 558 -3.76 -15.30 -25.65
N LYS A 559 -4.39 -14.75 -24.60
CA LYS A 559 -3.75 -13.96 -23.53
C LYS A 559 -2.98 -12.71 -23.98
N ARG A 560 -3.12 -12.25 -25.23
CA ARG A 560 -2.51 -11.02 -25.77
C ARG A 560 -3.59 -10.00 -26.08
N TRP A 561 -3.55 -8.87 -25.39
CA TRP A 561 -4.57 -7.83 -25.42
C TRP A 561 -3.94 -6.44 -25.57
N ILE A 562 -4.68 -5.54 -26.20
CA ILE A 562 -4.38 -4.10 -26.20
C ILE A 562 -5.47 -3.35 -25.47
N TYR A 563 -5.06 -2.31 -24.74
CA TYR A 563 -5.94 -1.35 -24.10
C TYR A 563 -5.66 0.04 -24.68
N LEU A 564 -6.56 0.53 -25.52
CA LEU A 564 -6.50 1.84 -26.14
C LEU A 564 -7.17 2.86 -25.23
N VAL A 565 -6.37 3.80 -24.75
CA VAL A 565 -6.77 4.82 -23.78
C VAL A 565 -6.91 6.15 -24.50
N GLY A 566 -8.11 6.74 -24.45
CA GLY A 566 -8.34 8.13 -24.83
C GLY A 566 -7.72 9.09 -23.79
N ASP A 567 -8.43 10.16 -23.47
CA ASP A 567 -7.94 11.23 -22.58
C ASP A 567 -8.12 10.94 -21.09
N ALA A 568 -8.08 9.66 -20.69
CA ALA A 568 -7.96 9.30 -19.28
C ALA A 568 -6.69 9.92 -18.67
N CYS A 569 -5.62 10.03 -19.45
CA CYS A 569 -4.45 10.87 -19.17
C CYS A 569 -3.66 11.20 -20.43
N HIS A 570 -3.03 12.39 -20.44
CA HIS A 570 -2.22 12.89 -21.56
C HIS A 570 -0.72 12.65 -21.41
N ASP A 571 -0.28 12.15 -20.26
CA ASP A 571 1.13 11.89 -19.94
C ASP A 571 1.25 10.56 -19.20
N ARG A 572 2.18 9.70 -19.64
CA ARG A 572 2.38 8.36 -19.07
C ARG A 572 2.69 8.37 -17.58
N ARG A 573 3.30 9.44 -17.06
CA ARG A 573 3.63 9.57 -15.63
C ARG A 573 2.39 9.69 -14.75
N LEU A 574 1.25 10.11 -15.30
CA LEU A 574 -0.04 10.07 -14.61
C LEU A 574 -0.53 8.63 -14.47
N LEU A 575 -0.36 7.83 -15.52
CA LEU A 575 -0.70 6.41 -15.49
C LEU A 575 0.21 5.66 -14.51
N THR A 576 1.53 5.87 -14.54
CA THR A 576 2.46 5.18 -13.62
C THR A 576 2.35 5.66 -12.17
N GLY A 577 1.75 6.82 -11.94
CA GLY A 577 1.65 7.44 -10.60
C GLY A 577 2.89 8.22 -10.17
N GLU A 578 3.84 8.44 -11.08
CA GLU A 578 5.01 9.30 -10.86
C GLU A 578 4.63 10.78 -10.73
N ARG A 579 3.49 11.19 -11.31
CA ARG A 579 2.94 12.54 -11.25
C ARG A 579 1.43 12.49 -10.99
N GLU A 580 0.90 13.60 -10.47
CA GLU A 580 -0.54 13.76 -10.25
C GLU A 580 -1.16 14.68 -11.30
N ILE A 581 -2.49 14.58 -11.48
CA ILE A 581 -3.25 15.47 -12.38
C ILE A 581 -3.16 16.91 -11.86
N ALA A 582 -2.75 17.83 -12.74
CA ALA A 582 -2.63 19.25 -12.41
C ALA A 582 -3.99 19.90 -12.13
N GLU A 583 -3.96 20.88 -11.22
CA GLU A 583 -5.03 21.86 -11.04
C GLU A 583 -4.42 23.25 -11.10
N TRP A 584 -5.12 24.19 -11.73
CA TRP A 584 -4.69 25.58 -11.83
C TRP A 584 -5.85 26.52 -11.52
N LYS A 585 -5.58 27.82 -11.40
CA LYS A 585 -6.61 28.84 -11.25
C LYS A 585 -6.78 29.61 -12.56
N ASP A 586 -8.01 29.83 -12.98
CA ASP A 586 -8.29 30.75 -14.08
C ASP A 586 -8.17 32.23 -13.66
N SER A 587 -8.42 33.14 -14.61
CA SER A 587 -8.39 34.59 -14.39
C SER A 587 -9.39 35.09 -13.34
N GLU A 588 -10.42 34.31 -13.02
CA GLU A 588 -11.43 34.59 -12.00
C GLU A 588 -11.11 33.91 -10.66
N GLY A 589 -9.98 33.21 -10.56
CA GLY A 589 -9.53 32.51 -9.36
C GLY A 589 -10.20 31.16 -9.12
N ARG A 590 -10.99 30.65 -10.08
CA ARG A 590 -11.66 29.34 -9.99
C ARG A 590 -10.65 28.23 -10.25
N PHE A 591 -10.77 27.13 -9.51
CA PHE A 591 -9.96 25.93 -9.77
C PHE A 591 -10.42 25.24 -11.04
N CYS A 592 -9.46 24.94 -11.91
CA CYS A 592 -9.64 24.28 -13.20
C CYS A 592 -8.81 23.00 -13.25
N CYS A 593 -9.33 22.02 -13.98
CA CYS A 593 -8.71 20.74 -14.28
C CYS A 593 -9.00 20.40 -15.74
N ILE A 594 -8.12 19.65 -16.41
CA ILE A 594 -8.39 19.17 -17.78
C ILE A 594 -9.50 18.10 -17.80
N HIS A 595 -9.74 17.44 -16.67
CA HIS A 595 -10.80 16.46 -16.47
C HIS A 595 -12.02 17.11 -15.83
N ALA A 596 -13.21 16.88 -16.41
CA ALA A 596 -14.49 17.34 -15.88
C ALA A 596 -14.75 16.85 -14.44
N ASP A 597 -14.27 15.64 -14.13
CA ASP A 597 -14.24 15.05 -12.79
C ASP A 597 -12.86 14.41 -12.53
N LYS A 598 -11.99 15.17 -11.85
CA LYS A 598 -10.65 14.72 -11.47
C LYS A 598 -10.69 13.43 -10.64
N LYS A 599 -11.66 13.29 -9.73
CA LYS A 599 -11.74 12.13 -8.84
C LYS A 599 -12.07 10.86 -9.62
N ALA A 600 -13.04 10.96 -10.54
CA ALA A 600 -13.37 9.86 -11.44
C ALA A 600 -12.21 9.52 -12.38
N ALA A 601 -11.49 10.52 -12.91
CA ALA A 601 -10.31 10.31 -13.74
C ALA A 601 -9.19 9.56 -12.99
N VAL A 602 -8.88 9.95 -11.76
CA VAL A 602 -7.92 9.24 -10.89
C VAL A 602 -8.35 7.79 -10.64
N ALA A 603 -9.63 7.55 -10.40
CA ALA A 603 -10.15 6.18 -10.24
C ALA A 603 -10.02 5.37 -11.53
N THR A 604 -10.26 5.97 -12.70
CA THR A 604 -10.06 5.34 -14.02
C THR A 604 -8.60 4.95 -14.22
N LEU A 605 -7.64 5.83 -13.92
CA LEU A 605 -6.22 5.51 -14.00
C LEU A 605 -5.80 4.40 -13.04
N ALA A 606 -6.37 4.36 -11.83
CA ALA A 606 -6.13 3.28 -10.89
C ALA A 606 -6.59 1.92 -11.44
N ARG A 607 -7.78 1.86 -12.06
CA ARG A 607 -8.26 0.62 -12.69
C ARG A 607 -7.34 0.13 -13.81
N ILE A 608 -6.87 1.04 -14.66
CA ILE A 608 -5.94 0.69 -15.76
C ILE A 608 -4.62 0.15 -15.20
N ARG A 609 -4.05 0.79 -14.17
CA ARG A 609 -2.85 0.30 -13.46
C ARG A 609 -3.06 -1.11 -12.89
N ASP A 610 -4.19 -1.32 -12.21
CA ASP A 610 -4.51 -2.61 -11.59
C ASP A 610 -4.57 -3.73 -12.63
N LEU A 611 -5.16 -3.44 -13.79
CA LEU A 611 -5.23 -4.40 -14.91
C LEU A 611 -3.86 -4.68 -15.52
N GLN A 612 -3.01 -3.66 -15.68
CA GLN A 612 -1.64 -3.83 -16.19
C GLN A 612 -0.79 -4.67 -15.22
N ALA A 613 -0.84 -4.36 -13.92
CA ALA A 613 -0.14 -5.13 -12.89
C ALA A 613 -0.63 -6.58 -12.83
N ALA A 614 -1.95 -6.81 -12.98
CA ALA A 614 -2.51 -8.15 -13.04
C ALA A 614 -2.01 -8.93 -14.26
N ALA A 615 -1.88 -8.29 -15.43
CA ALA A 615 -1.37 -8.95 -16.63
C ALA A 615 0.08 -9.43 -16.44
N GLU A 616 0.96 -8.53 -15.96
CA GLU A 616 2.38 -8.80 -15.68
C GLU A 616 2.56 -10.01 -14.74
N GLN A 617 1.66 -10.19 -13.78
CA GLN A 617 1.74 -11.24 -12.77
C GLN A 617 1.08 -12.57 -13.18
N SER A 618 0.31 -12.59 -14.26
CA SER A 618 -0.52 -13.74 -14.63
C SER A 618 -0.23 -14.34 -16.01
N GLY A 619 0.88 -13.91 -16.63
CA GLY A 619 1.29 -14.40 -17.95
C GLY A 619 0.36 -13.95 -19.07
N PHE A 620 -0.35 -12.83 -18.87
CA PHE A 620 -1.04 -12.11 -19.94
C PHE A 620 -0.11 -11.02 -20.49
N GLU A 621 -0.14 -10.83 -21.80
CA GLU A 621 0.48 -9.69 -22.46
C GLU A 621 -0.61 -8.63 -22.64
N LEU A 622 -0.52 -7.52 -21.89
CA LEU A 622 -1.44 -6.39 -22.01
C LEU A 622 -0.65 -5.13 -22.34
N GLU A 623 -0.89 -4.58 -23.52
CA GLU A 623 -0.27 -3.34 -23.94
C GLU A 623 -1.24 -2.16 -23.81
N VAL A 624 -0.90 -1.22 -22.93
CA VAL A 624 -1.70 -0.01 -22.66
C VAL A 624 -1.15 1.16 -23.47
N ILE A 625 -1.93 1.65 -24.43
CA ILE A 625 -1.53 2.68 -25.40
C ILE A 625 -2.37 3.93 -25.19
N LEU A 626 -1.70 5.05 -24.88
CA LEU A 626 -2.34 6.36 -24.72
C LEU A 626 -2.47 7.05 -26.09
N ALA A 627 -3.59 7.73 -26.35
CA ALA A 627 -3.79 8.49 -27.58
C ALA A 627 -2.68 9.52 -27.83
N HIS A 628 -2.12 10.10 -26.76
CA HIS A 628 -1.03 11.08 -26.78
C HIS A 628 0.34 10.48 -26.39
N GLY A 629 0.50 9.15 -26.48
CA GLY A 629 1.72 8.44 -26.09
C GLY A 629 2.86 8.52 -27.11
N MET A 630 3.59 9.64 -27.16
CA MET A 630 4.71 9.83 -28.10
C MET A 630 5.82 8.77 -27.99
N ASP A 631 6.17 8.35 -26.77
CA ASP A 631 7.22 7.36 -26.55
C ASP A 631 6.85 6.00 -27.14
N TRP A 632 5.57 5.61 -27.01
CA TRP A 632 5.06 4.38 -27.61
C TRP A 632 5.09 4.46 -29.13
N ALA A 633 4.61 5.56 -29.71
CA ALA A 633 4.57 5.77 -31.16
C ALA A 633 5.97 5.71 -31.80
N LYS A 634 6.99 6.24 -31.12
CA LYS A 634 8.39 6.17 -31.59
C LYS A 634 9.01 4.79 -31.45
N ALA A 635 8.60 4.04 -30.42
CA ALA A 635 9.12 2.70 -30.15
C ALA A 635 8.55 1.63 -31.10
N HIS A 636 7.35 1.84 -31.65
CA HIS A 636 6.63 0.85 -32.46
C HIS A 636 6.24 1.37 -33.86
N PRO A 637 7.19 1.80 -34.71
CA PRO A 637 6.88 2.23 -36.08
C PRO A 637 6.25 1.10 -36.92
N GLU A 638 6.53 -0.17 -36.60
CA GLU A 638 5.96 -1.35 -37.23
C GLU A 638 4.48 -1.59 -36.90
N ALA A 639 3.95 -0.95 -35.86
CA ALA A 639 2.56 -1.07 -35.47
C ALA A 639 1.62 -0.19 -36.31
N PHE A 640 2.17 0.76 -37.07
CA PHE A 640 1.39 1.66 -37.93
C PHE A 640 0.98 0.96 -39.23
N LEU A 641 -0.25 1.21 -39.68
CA LEU A 641 -0.80 0.62 -40.91
C LEU A 641 0.16 0.87 -42.10
N PRO A 642 0.53 -0.15 -42.91
CA PRO A 642 -0.06 -1.49 -43.04
C PRO A 642 0.37 -2.55 -42.00
N GLY A 643 1.21 -2.19 -41.03
CA GLY A 643 1.62 -3.05 -39.92
C GLY A 643 0.54 -3.23 -38.85
N THR A 644 0.84 -4.00 -37.80
CA THR A 644 -0.09 -4.34 -36.71
C THR A 644 0.65 -4.37 -35.37
N VAL A 645 -0.08 -4.08 -34.29
CA VAL A 645 0.40 -4.14 -32.89
C VAL A 645 0.76 -5.57 -32.47
#